data_AF-A0A1V8URW0-F1
#
_entry.id   AF-A0A1V8URW0-F1
#
_cell.length_a   1.000
_cell.length_b   1.000
_cell.length_c   1.000
_cell.angle_alpha   90.00
_cell.angle_beta   90.00
_cell.angle_gamma   90.00
#
_symmetry.space_group_name_H-M   'P 1'
#
loop_
_entity.id
_entity.type
_entity.pdbx_description
1 polymer ?
#
loop_
_entity_poly.entity_id
_entity_poly.type
_entity_poly.pdbx_seq_one_letter_code
_entity_poly.pdbx_strand_id
1 'polypeptide(L)'
;MLKATFLFVAALCGVHAATLNSTKSTSTSGYTKYSTVTGYFLQDDASTNASTFDYTATNFGLKSNFTGGSCGNLTDWQRFASVINSLNANAPLNTVYKVFWLGRHGEGFHNAAETYYGTPAWNCWWSELTGNATVSWEDADLTAPGIKQAQIANAFWKSEIAVQKTPYPQSYYTSPLTRCTRTANITFSDLALPHYYPFVPTIKEFFREGISTHTCDHRSNKSVIAARFPTYKFEPGFAQVDPYWTGITAEPAPAQDIRSKKALDQVFAQDDHTWISVTSHSGEIASLLRVLGHRTFSLSTGAVIPVLVKGEFLPYSNATSTIAFTTSTYCTNGPPITSSSGVAQGSGEVVLADGTKHYRRRTANSEPSLLILALNQDAKSWSSDFRETMRTANDFMGLLVSTDLNLANVSLALLTSSTSEFEKIRLATDRLPFARVDIYLHSPFSIPGLSYDTRHDPALQLQRRSAIAGLRNYLVSRALRDEKHILWLDVDIVELSTRIVQTMLHHSDSNPEAGIITARCQQHKIENYDKNAWALDRDEKTLLEAIPHGEREAAYTRLEKSRKTIPELIKDSKDDELFPLDSVGATILYLRADLVRQGAFFPTSRIVGATFGAAGWVGLESEGLCYSVKALKGGKCWVLGGRNWVRHSDWA
;
A
#
# COMPACT_ATOMS: atom_id res chain seq x y z
N MET A 1 46.88 -17.82 69.18
CA MET A 1 47.74 -17.00 68.30
C MET A 1 48.59 -17.93 67.44
N LEU A 2 48.89 -17.49 66.21
CA LEU A 2 49.75 -18.09 65.18
C LEU A 2 49.11 -18.97 64.08
N LYS A 3 49.48 -18.55 62.86
CA LYS A 3 49.23 -19.04 61.51
C LYS A 3 49.78 -20.46 61.28
N ALA A 4 49.21 -21.20 60.35
CA ALA A 4 49.98 -22.11 59.50
C ALA A 4 49.25 -22.47 58.19
N THR A 5 49.88 -22.10 57.09
CA THR A 5 49.73 -22.61 55.71
C THR A 5 50.03 -24.11 55.66
N PHE A 6 49.34 -24.90 54.84
CA PHE A 6 49.95 -26.10 54.23
C PHE A 6 49.36 -26.41 52.85
N LEU A 7 50.26 -26.51 51.88
CA LEU A 7 50.08 -27.06 50.54
C LEU A 7 50.67 -28.48 50.52
N PHE A 8 49.90 -29.42 49.96
CA PHE A 8 50.22 -30.64 49.17
C PHE A 8 51.29 -31.65 49.68
N VAL A 9 51.08 -32.97 49.57
CA VAL A 9 51.19 -33.81 48.35
C VAL A 9 50.82 -35.28 48.67
N ALA A 10 50.03 -35.90 47.77
CA ALA A 10 49.93 -37.30 47.26
C ALA A 10 50.08 -38.53 48.19
N ALA A 11 49.40 -39.67 47.98
CA ALA A 11 49.28 -40.38 46.70
C ALA A 11 48.17 -41.47 46.63
N LEU A 12 47.52 -41.52 45.47
CA LEU A 12 47.17 -42.65 44.59
C LEU A 12 46.51 -43.96 45.10
N CYS A 13 45.29 -44.19 44.58
CA CYS A 13 44.86 -45.33 43.75
C CYS A 13 43.43 -44.97 43.28
N GLY A 14 43.06 -44.94 42.00
CA GLY A 14 43.06 -46.02 41.02
C GLY A 14 41.72 -45.91 40.29
N VAL A 15 41.77 -45.85 38.97
CA VAL A 15 40.76 -45.29 38.06
C VAL A 15 39.59 -46.26 37.84
N HIS A 16 38.34 -45.79 37.91
CA HIS A 16 37.21 -46.28 37.11
C HIS A 16 36.36 -45.08 36.69
N ALA A 17 36.55 -44.67 35.44
CA ALA A 17 35.81 -43.58 34.81
C ALA A 17 34.38 -44.04 34.52
N ALA A 18 33.42 -43.60 35.34
CA ALA A 18 32.04 -43.47 34.89
C ALA A 18 31.96 -42.14 34.12
N THR A 19 32.01 -42.23 32.80
CA THR A 19 31.70 -41.13 31.90
C THR A 19 30.28 -40.65 32.21
N LEU A 20 30.16 -39.54 32.95
CA LEU A 20 28.97 -38.72 32.93
C LEU A 20 28.86 -38.18 31.50
N ASN A 21 28.08 -38.89 30.70
CA ASN A 21 27.60 -38.40 29.43
C ASN A 21 26.98 -37.02 29.71
N SER A 22 27.66 -35.99 29.19
CA SER A 22 27.02 -34.75 28.81
C SER A 22 25.86 -35.13 27.91
N THR A 23 24.68 -35.31 28.50
CA THR A 23 23.44 -35.16 27.77
C THR A 23 23.45 -33.71 27.33
N LYS A 24 23.90 -33.48 26.09
CA LYS A 24 23.49 -32.33 25.30
C LYS A 24 21.99 -32.24 25.51
N SER A 25 21.55 -31.27 26.31
CA SER A 25 20.16 -30.84 26.31
C SER A 25 19.87 -30.48 24.87
N THR A 26 19.21 -31.40 24.16
CA THR A 26 18.62 -31.12 22.87
C THR A 26 17.60 -30.05 23.16
N SER A 27 17.96 -28.80 22.85
CA SER A 27 17.02 -27.70 22.72
C SER A 27 15.93 -28.18 21.76
N THR A 28 14.84 -28.69 22.31
CA THR A 28 13.63 -28.94 21.54
C THR A 28 13.16 -27.56 21.11
N SER A 29 13.24 -27.26 19.81
CA SER A 29 12.60 -26.06 19.29
C SER A 29 11.13 -26.11 19.68
N GLY A 30 10.58 -24.96 20.01
CA GLY A 30 9.21 -24.79 20.48
C GLY A 30 8.79 -23.34 20.31
N TYR A 31 7.52 -23.06 20.54
CA TYR A 31 6.99 -21.71 20.46
C TYR A 31 6.04 -21.46 21.63
N THR A 32 5.97 -20.20 22.07
CA THR A 32 4.98 -19.79 23.05
C THR A 32 3.68 -19.41 22.32
N LYS A 33 2.59 -20.08 22.70
CA LYS A 33 1.22 -19.71 22.34
C LYS A 33 0.70 -18.76 23.42
N TYR A 34 0.16 -17.63 23.00
CA TYR A 34 -0.47 -16.66 23.89
C TYR A 34 -2.00 -16.75 23.80
N SER A 35 -2.65 -16.53 24.93
CA SER A 35 -4.08 -16.27 24.99
C SER A 35 -4.39 -15.33 26.14
N THR A 36 -5.44 -14.54 25.98
CA THR A 36 -5.94 -13.66 27.03
C THR A 36 -6.91 -14.42 27.92
N VAL A 37 -6.72 -14.32 29.23
CA VAL A 37 -7.63 -14.89 30.22
C VAL A 37 -8.68 -13.84 30.56
N THR A 38 -9.87 -14.01 30.01
CA THR A 38 -10.98 -13.07 30.13
C THR A 38 -11.76 -13.24 31.43
N GLY A 39 -12.55 -12.22 31.79
CA GLY A 39 -13.53 -12.28 32.88
C GLY A 39 -13.13 -11.44 34.10
N TYR A 40 -11.96 -10.81 34.05
CA TYR A 40 -11.45 -9.97 35.13
C TYR A 40 -11.57 -8.48 34.80
N PHE A 41 -11.47 -8.12 33.52
CA PHE A 41 -11.50 -6.72 33.09
C PHE A 41 -12.78 -6.42 32.30
N LEU A 42 -13.31 -5.21 32.46
CA LEU A 42 -14.44 -4.72 31.66
C LEU A 42 -14.07 -4.70 30.17
N GLN A 43 -12.81 -4.43 29.85
CA GLN A 43 -12.28 -4.39 28.49
C GLN A 43 -12.34 -5.75 27.77
N ASP A 44 -12.43 -6.86 28.52
CA ASP A 44 -12.63 -8.21 27.97
C ASP A 44 -14.03 -8.36 27.34
N ASP A 45 -15.03 -7.63 27.85
CA ASP A 45 -16.43 -7.81 27.49
C ASP A 45 -16.76 -7.13 26.16
N ALA A 46 -17.49 -7.83 25.30
CA ALA A 46 -17.91 -7.32 24.01
C ALA A 46 -18.84 -6.10 24.11
N SER A 47 -19.56 -5.94 25.23
CA SER A 47 -20.47 -4.84 25.51
C SER A 47 -19.77 -3.55 25.96
N THR A 48 -18.51 -3.61 26.36
CA THR A 48 -17.76 -2.42 26.80
C THR A 48 -17.38 -1.56 25.61
N ASN A 49 -17.84 -0.31 25.63
CA ASN A 49 -17.53 0.66 24.59
C ASN A 49 -16.12 1.24 24.78
N ALA A 50 -15.20 0.91 23.87
CA ALA A 50 -13.81 1.35 23.93
C ALA A 50 -13.64 2.88 23.71
N SER A 51 -14.50 3.53 22.91
CA SER A 51 -14.31 4.95 22.56
C SER A 51 -14.61 5.91 23.71
N THR A 52 -15.43 5.48 24.67
CA THR A 52 -15.83 6.27 25.84
C THR A 52 -15.30 5.70 27.15
N PHE A 53 -14.38 4.72 27.10
CA PHE A 53 -13.91 4.03 28.29
C PHE A 53 -12.92 4.90 29.07
N ASP A 54 -13.26 5.20 30.33
CA ASP A 54 -12.38 5.89 31.27
C ASP A 54 -11.82 4.90 32.29
N TYR A 55 -10.54 4.55 32.11
CA TYR A 55 -9.83 3.62 33.00
C TYR A 55 -9.63 4.19 34.42
N THR A 56 -9.61 5.52 34.57
CA THR A 56 -9.40 6.18 35.87
C THR A 56 -10.67 6.19 36.71
N ALA A 57 -11.83 6.20 36.06
CA ALA A 57 -13.14 6.12 36.72
C ALA A 57 -13.56 4.66 37.04
N THR A 58 -12.84 3.67 36.51
CA THR A 58 -13.28 2.27 36.53
C THR A 58 -12.27 1.31 37.16
N ASN A 59 -11.32 1.80 37.97
CA ASN A 59 -10.32 0.93 38.64
C ASN A 59 -9.49 0.12 37.62
N PHE A 60 -9.01 0.78 36.56
CA PHE A 60 -8.47 0.17 35.32
C PHE A 60 -9.39 -0.84 34.61
N GLY A 61 -10.67 -0.85 34.96
CA GLY A 61 -11.66 -1.82 34.49
C GLY A 61 -11.68 -3.13 35.25
N LEU A 62 -10.99 -3.27 36.39
CA LEU A 62 -11.06 -4.50 37.19
C LEU A 62 -12.49 -4.68 37.75
N LYS A 63 -13.09 -5.84 37.48
CA LYS A 63 -14.41 -6.22 38.00
C LYS A 63 -14.32 -6.61 39.48
N SER A 64 -15.36 -6.39 40.27
CA SER A 64 -15.37 -6.72 41.71
C SER A 64 -15.84 -8.15 42.04
N ASN A 65 -16.56 -8.81 41.13
CA ASN A 65 -17.29 -10.07 41.39
C ASN A 65 -16.68 -11.31 40.72
N PHE A 66 -15.36 -11.38 40.54
CA PHE A 66 -14.71 -12.60 40.04
C PHE A 66 -14.50 -13.63 41.17
N THR A 67 -14.66 -14.92 40.85
CA THR A 67 -14.49 -16.02 41.82
C THR A 67 -13.01 -16.28 42.09
N GLY A 68 -12.52 -15.86 43.26
CA GLY A 68 -11.19 -16.22 43.77
C GLY A 68 -10.63 -15.23 44.78
N GLY A 69 -10.21 -15.71 45.96
CA GLY A 69 -9.66 -14.91 47.06
C GLY A 69 -10.61 -14.80 48.26
N SER A 70 -10.74 -15.86 49.06
CA SER A 70 -11.71 -15.94 50.16
C SER A 70 -11.16 -15.55 51.54
N CYS A 71 -10.23 -14.60 51.63
CA CYS A 71 -9.63 -14.25 52.92
C CYS A 71 -9.59 -12.74 53.16
N GLY A 72 -10.53 -12.22 53.96
CA GLY A 72 -10.45 -10.91 54.62
C GLY A 72 -10.96 -9.69 53.84
N ASN A 73 -10.81 -8.50 54.45
CA ASN A 73 -11.14 -7.18 53.89
C ASN A 73 -10.10 -6.74 52.83
N LEU A 74 -9.89 -7.55 51.79
CA LEU A 74 -8.99 -7.24 50.68
C LEU A 74 -9.69 -6.37 49.63
N THR A 75 -8.93 -5.45 49.03
CA THR A 75 -9.34 -4.70 47.84
C THR A 75 -9.47 -5.64 46.64
N ASP A 76 -10.14 -5.18 45.58
CA ASP A 76 -10.32 -6.00 44.37
C ASP A 76 -8.96 -6.36 43.74
N TRP A 77 -8.00 -5.44 43.74
CA TRP A 77 -6.66 -5.70 43.23
C TRP A 77 -5.87 -6.71 44.06
N GLN A 78 -6.01 -6.71 45.40
CA GLN A 78 -5.37 -7.71 46.25
C GLN A 78 -5.98 -9.12 46.03
N ARG A 79 -7.29 -9.19 45.83
CA ARG A 79 -7.96 -10.45 45.46
C ARG A 79 -7.48 -10.94 44.09
N PHE A 80 -7.43 -10.04 43.11
CA PHE A 80 -6.94 -10.36 41.77
C PHE A 80 -5.48 -10.86 41.81
N ALA A 81 -4.60 -10.20 42.58
CA ALA A 81 -3.23 -10.66 42.75
C ALA A 81 -3.15 -12.08 43.36
N SER A 82 -4.02 -12.39 44.31
CA SER A 82 -4.13 -13.73 44.90
C SER A 82 -4.59 -14.78 43.88
N VAL A 83 -5.48 -14.41 42.96
CA VAL A 83 -5.88 -15.25 41.83
C VAL A 83 -4.69 -15.52 40.92
N ILE A 84 -3.91 -14.51 40.54
CA ILE A 84 -2.74 -14.69 39.66
C ILE A 84 -1.68 -15.58 40.32
N ASN A 85 -1.42 -15.37 41.61
CA ASN A 85 -0.51 -16.24 42.37
C ASN A 85 -1.00 -17.70 42.38
N SER A 86 -2.30 -17.91 42.53
CA SER A 86 -2.90 -19.25 42.48
C SER A 86 -2.82 -19.88 41.08
N LEU A 87 -3.04 -19.09 40.02
CA LEU A 87 -2.90 -19.56 38.64
C LEU A 87 -1.47 -20.02 38.35
N ASN A 88 -0.47 -19.24 38.73
CA ASN A 88 0.93 -19.60 38.54
C ASN A 88 1.37 -20.77 39.43
N ALA A 89 0.93 -20.83 40.69
CA ALA A 89 1.27 -21.94 41.59
C ALA A 89 0.71 -23.29 41.12
N ASN A 90 -0.43 -23.29 40.43
CA ASN A 90 -1.08 -24.49 39.90
C ASN A 90 -0.81 -24.72 38.40
N ALA A 91 -0.01 -23.86 37.76
CA ALA A 91 0.28 -23.97 36.33
C ALA A 91 1.18 -25.17 36.04
N PRO A 92 0.97 -25.89 34.92
CA PRO A 92 1.96 -26.83 34.40
C PRO A 92 3.31 -26.14 34.15
N LEU A 93 4.42 -26.89 34.19
CA LEU A 93 5.78 -26.36 34.01
C LEU A 93 6.02 -25.59 32.69
N ASN A 94 5.19 -25.85 31.66
CA ASN A 94 5.26 -25.16 30.38
C ASN A 94 4.29 -23.97 30.27
N THR A 95 3.65 -23.55 31.36
CA THR A 95 2.64 -22.49 31.36
C THR A 95 2.97 -21.41 32.38
N VAL A 96 2.81 -20.14 32.02
CA VAL A 96 2.96 -19.00 32.93
C VAL A 96 1.88 -17.95 32.66
N TYR A 97 1.43 -17.30 33.72
CA TYR A 97 0.45 -16.21 33.70
C TYR A 97 1.10 -14.90 34.08
N LYS A 98 0.93 -13.87 33.23
CA LYS A 98 1.47 -12.53 33.43
C LYS A 98 0.38 -11.48 33.20
N VAL A 99 0.47 -10.35 33.88
CA VAL A 99 -0.40 -9.19 33.67
C VAL A 99 0.39 -8.08 33.00
N PHE A 100 -0.07 -7.68 31.82
CA PHE A 100 0.50 -6.58 31.05
C PHE A 100 -0.33 -5.32 31.23
N TRP A 101 0.29 -4.25 31.71
CA TRP A 101 -0.24 -2.89 31.71
C TRP A 101 0.21 -2.19 30.44
N LEU A 102 -0.64 -2.23 29.41
CA LEU A 102 -0.34 -1.61 28.12
C LEU A 102 -0.83 -0.15 28.14
N GLY A 103 0.10 0.80 28.19
CA GLY A 103 -0.19 2.23 28.22
C GLY A 103 0.05 2.87 26.86
N ARG A 104 -0.95 3.55 26.29
CA ARG A 104 -0.75 4.40 25.11
C ARG A 104 -0.09 5.70 25.55
N HIS A 105 0.90 6.18 24.80
CA HIS A 105 1.50 7.50 25.05
C HIS A 105 0.46 8.62 25.15
N GLY A 106 0.77 9.68 25.89
CA GLY A 106 0.00 10.92 25.86
C GLY A 106 0.03 11.58 24.48
N GLU A 107 -0.88 12.51 24.22
CA GLU A 107 -0.96 13.24 22.94
C GLU A 107 0.41 13.80 22.52
N GLY A 108 0.90 13.36 21.36
CA GLY A 108 2.10 13.90 20.75
C GLY A 108 1.78 14.96 19.71
N PHE A 109 2.78 15.74 19.31
CA PHE A 109 2.61 16.75 18.25
C PHE A 109 2.08 16.14 16.95
N HIS A 110 2.41 14.89 16.64
CA HIS A 110 1.81 14.16 15.50
C HIS A 110 0.30 13.92 15.63
N ASN A 111 -0.22 13.66 16.84
CA ASN A 111 -1.68 13.50 17.06
C ASN A 111 -2.40 14.84 16.92
N ALA A 112 -1.83 15.89 17.50
CA ALA A 112 -2.36 17.24 17.38
C ALA A 112 -2.34 17.70 15.92
N ALA A 113 -1.27 17.41 15.18
CA ALA A 113 -1.15 17.70 13.76
C ALA A 113 -2.15 16.88 12.92
N GLU A 114 -2.29 15.58 13.17
CA GLU A 114 -3.31 14.76 12.52
C GLU A 114 -4.72 15.31 12.76
N THR A 115 -5.02 15.73 14.00
CA THR A 115 -6.31 16.33 14.34
C THR A 115 -6.52 17.66 13.60
N TYR A 116 -5.48 18.49 13.52
CA TYR A 116 -5.53 19.79 12.89
C TYR A 116 -5.69 19.71 11.36
N TYR A 117 -4.91 18.84 10.70
CA TYR A 117 -4.92 18.69 9.24
C TYR A 117 -6.00 17.70 8.75
N GLY A 118 -6.50 16.85 9.64
CA GLY A 118 -7.41 15.74 9.32
C GLY A 118 -6.66 14.51 8.82
N THR A 119 -7.08 13.32 9.27
CA THR A 119 -6.46 12.02 8.94
C THR A 119 -6.17 11.82 7.45
N PRO A 120 -7.06 12.17 6.49
CA PRO A 120 -6.75 12.03 5.07
C PRO A 120 -5.56 12.90 4.63
N ALA A 121 -5.49 14.16 5.06
CA ALA A 121 -4.41 15.07 4.67
C ALA A 121 -3.11 14.75 5.42
N TRP A 122 -3.24 14.31 6.67
CA TRP A 122 -2.15 13.85 7.50
C TRP A 122 -1.44 12.66 6.84
N ASN A 123 -2.17 11.57 6.58
CA ASN A 123 -1.62 10.35 5.97
C ASN A 123 -1.13 10.58 4.54
N CYS A 124 -1.68 11.57 3.84
CA CYS A 124 -1.29 11.86 2.46
C CYS A 124 0.00 12.69 2.40
N TRP A 125 0.16 13.71 3.23
CA TRP A 125 1.23 14.68 3.04
C TRP A 125 1.95 15.06 4.33
N TRP A 126 1.21 15.52 5.33
CA TRP A 126 1.84 16.17 6.49
C TRP A 126 2.69 15.21 7.31
N SER A 127 2.25 13.97 7.42
CA SER A 127 2.96 12.93 8.17
C SER A 127 4.32 12.57 7.59
N GLU A 128 4.55 12.80 6.29
CA GLU A 128 5.83 12.54 5.60
C GLU A 128 6.84 13.67 5.75
N LEU A 129 6.39 14.86 6.17
CA LEU A 129 7.27 15.96 6.54
C LEU A 129 7.76 15.76 7.98
N THR A 130 8.86 16.38 8.37
CA THR A 130 9.38 16.31 9.75
C THR A 130 8.65 17.24 10.72
N GLY A 131 7.80 18.13 10.19
CA GLY A 131 7.16 19.20 10.94
C GLY A 131 6.61 20.29 10.03
N ASN A 132 6.21 21.39 10.64
CA ASN A 132 5.95 22.67 9.98
C ASN A 132 6.87 23.75 10.57
N ALA A 133 6.56 25.03 10.32
CA ALA A 133 7.37 26.14 10.81
C ALA A 133 7.37 26.31 12.35
N THR A 134 6.46 25.67 13.08
CA THR A 134 6.27 25.88 14.54
C THR A 134 6.52 24.64 15.37
N VAL A 135 6.23 23.44 14.86
CA VAL A 135 6.36 22.18 15.59
C VAL A 135 6.94 21.08 14.71
N SER A 136 7.71 20.18 15.32
CA SER A 136 8.19 18.96 14.68
C SER A 136 7.37 17.76 15.16
N TRP A 137 7.07 16.85 14.24
CA TRP A 137 6.44 15.57 14.52
C TRP A 137 7.29 14.36 14.07
N GLU A 138 8.51 14.59 13.58
CA GLU A 138 9.53 13.53 13.52
C GLU A 138 9.90 13.10 14.93
N ASP A 139 9.85 11.79 15.21
CA ASP A 139 9.95 11.24 16.57
C ASP A 139 9.20 12.09 17.62
N ALA A 140 7.94 12.43 17.30
CA ALA A 140 7.19 13.49 17.95
C ALA A 140 7.26 13.45 19.48
N ASP A 141 7.47 14.63 20.06
CA ASP A 141 7.37 14.85 21.49
C ASP A 141 5.90 15.04 21.94
N LEU A 142 5.64 15.00 23.25
CA LEU A 142 4.35 15.25 23.87
C LEU A 142 3.95 16.73 23.78
N THR A 143 2.67 16.96 23.55
CA THR A 143 2.04 18.28 23.71
C THR A 143 1.80 18.58 25.19
N ALA A 144 1.41 19.81 25.53
CA ALA A 144 0.99 20.14 26.88
C ALA A 144 -0.23 19.30 27.36
N PRO A 145 -1.29 19.07 26.54
CA PRO A 145 -2.30 18.07 26.83
C PRO A 145 -1.74 16.66 27.06
N GLY A 146 -0.78 16.20 26.24
CA GLY A 146 -0.15 14.89 26.40
C GLY A 146 0.62 14.75 27.72
N ILE A 147 1.34 15.79 28.14
CA ILE A 147 1.97 15.83 29.46
C ILE A 147 0.92 15.72 30.57
N LYS A 148 -0.19 16.46 30.46
CA LYS A 148 -1.29 16.38 31.44
C LYS A 148 -1.92 14.99 31.49
N GLN A 149 -2.09 14.32 30.35
CA GLN A 149 -2.58 12.94 30.29
C GLN A 149 -1.63 11.97 31.01
N ALA A 150 -0.31 12.12 30.82
CA ALA A 150 0.67 11.30 31.55
C ALA A 150 0.68 11.59 33.07
N GLN A 151 0.45 12.85 33.47
CA GLN A 151 0.27 13.25 34.88
C GLN A 151 -1.03 12.71 35.48
N ILE A 152 -2.11 12.64 34.72
CA ILE A 152 -3.37 11.99 35.15
C ILE A 152 -3.10 10.51 35.41
N ALA A 153 -2.39 9.82 34.52
CA ALA A 153 -1.99 8.43 34.73
C ALA A 153 -1.13 8.28 36.00
N ASN A 154 -0.17 9.19 36.22
CA ASN A 154 0.65 9.21 37.44
C ASN A 154 -0.19 9.36 38.72
N ALA A 155 -1.08 10.36 38.75
CA ALA A 155 -1.95 10.62 39.90
C ALA A 155 -2.88 9.43 40.17
N PHE A 156 -3.39 8.81 39.11
CA PHE A 156 -4.20 7.61 39.21
C PHE A 156 -3.39 6.43 39.77
N TRP A 157 -2.18 6.17 39.27
CA TRP A 157 -1.29 5.15 39.83
C TRP A 157 -0.98 5.38 41.32
N LYS A 158 -0.73 6.63 41.74
CA LYS A 158 -0.55 6.97 43.16
C LYS A 158 -1.78 6.60 44.00
N SER A 159 -2.97 6.94 43.51
CA SER A 159 -4.23 6.60 44.17
C SER A 159 -4.45 5.08 44.23
N GLU A 160 -4.25 4.39 43.12
CA GLU A 160 -4.43 2.94 42.97
C GLU A 160 -3.52 2.14 43.92
N ILE A 161 -2.23 2.51 43.96
CA ILE A 161 -1.27 1.91 44.89
C ILE A 161 -1.66 2.19 46.35
N ALA A 162 -2.03 3.44 46.66
CA ALA A 162 -2.31 3.85 48.04
C ALA A 162 -3.62 3.27 48.58
N VAL A 163 -4.68 3.30 47.77
CA VAL A 163 -6.06 2.96 48.17
C VAL A 163 -6.38 1.51 47.81
N GLN A 164 -6.23 1.15 46.53
CA GLN A 164 -6.56 -0.18 46.04
C GLN A 164 -5.46 -1.22 46.26
N LYS A 165 -4.28 -0.80 46.74
CA LYS A 165 -3.13 -1.71 46.93
C LYS A 165 -2.79 -2.46 45.64
N THR A 166 -2.95 -1.80 44.50
CA THR A 166 -2.67 -2.33 43.17
C THR A 166 -1.22 -2.80 43.10
N PRO A 167 -0.94 -4.03 42.64
CA PRO A 167 0.42 -4.53 42.50
C PRO A 167 1.28 -3.60 41.64
N TYR A 168 2.48 -3.29 42.12
CA TYR A 168 3.45 -2.52 41.37
C TYR A 168 3.83 -3.26 40.09
N PRO A 169 3.99 -2.57 38.94
CA PRO A 169 4.78 -3.12 37.86
C PRO A 169 6.18 -3.46 38.37
N GLN A 170 6.63 -4.67 38.05
CA GLN A 170 7.93 -5.20 38.47
C GLN A 170 8.99 -4.95 37.39
N SER A 171 8.55 -4.92 36.13
CA SER A 171 9.34 -4.56 34.96
C SER A 171 8.64 -3.47 34.14
N TYR A 172 9.45 -2.59 33.55
CA TYR A 172 9.00 -1.48 32.72
C TYR A 172 9.64 -1.56 31.34
N TYR A 173 8.81 -1.61 30.30
CA TYR A 173 9.23 -1.55 28.91
C TYR A 173 8.64 -0.32 28.23
N THR A 174 9.37 0.22 27.27
CA THR A 174 8.89 1.35 26.49
C THR A 174 9.36 1.25 25.04
N SER A 175 8.53 1.74 24.13
CA SER A 175 8.95 2.07 22.77
C SER A 175 10.15 3.03 22.78
N PRO A 176 11.06 2.95 21.79
CA PRO A 176 12.15 3.91 21.63
C PRO A 176 11.69 5.34 21.28
N LEU A 177 10.49 5.50 20.71
CA LEU A 177 9.96 6.81 20.31
C LEU A 177 9.72 7.74 21.53
N THR A 178 10.07 9.02 21.35
CA THR A 178 10.17 10.07 22.38
C THR A 178 8.89 10.22 23.20
N ARG A 179 7.73 10.24 22.55
CA ARG A 179 6.43 10.29 23.22
C ARG A 179 6.20 9.17 24.24
N CYS A 180 6.65 7.95 23.95
CA CYS A 180 6.49 6.82 24.88
C CYS A 180 7.50 6.88 26.03
N THR A 181 8.76 7.20 25.74
CA THR A 181 9.79 7.32 26.78
C THR A 181 9.47 8.45 27.77
N ARG A 182 8.98 9.60 27.27
CA ARG A 182 8.48 10.71 28.10
C ARG A 182 7.22 10.36 28.87
N THR A 183 6.23 9.72 28.23
CA THR A 183 5.01 9.29 28.93
C THR A 183 5.37 8.36 30.09
N ALA A 184 6.19 7.33 29.85
CA ALA A 184 6.65 6.43 30.90
C ALA A 184 7.36 7.18 32.04
N ASN A 185 8.24 8.13 31.70
CA ASN A 185 8.96 8.91 32.71
C ASN A 185 8.00 9.70 33.59
N ILE A 186 7.07 10.45 32.99
CA ILE A 186 6.09 11.27 33.72
C ILE A 186 5.16 10.38 34.55
N THR A 187 4.76 9.22 34.02
CA THR A 187 3.83 8.32 34.71
C THR A 187 4.45 7.64 35.93
N PHE A 188 5.73 7.27 35.89
CA PHE A 188 6.30 6.35 36.90
C PHE A 188 7.49 6.88 37.70
N SER A 189 8.23 7.89 37.24
CA SER A 189 9.53 8.26 37.83
C SER A 189 9.47 8.79 39.27
N ASP A 190 8.33 9.34 39.69
CA ASP A 190 8.12 9.89 41.04
C ASP A 190 7.15 9.06 41.89
N LEU A 191 6.82 7.84 41.45
CA LEU A 191 6.04 6.90 42.26
C LEU A 191 6.90 6.38 43.41
N ALA A 192 6.27 6.21 44.58
CA ALA A 192 6.90 5.55 45.74
C ALA A 192 6.96 4.03 45.49
N LEU A 193 7.95 3.60 44.72
CA LEU A 193 8.15 2.20 44.34
C LEU A 193 9.06 1.45 45.33
N PRO A 194 8.84 0.14 45.56
CA PRO A 194 9.75 -0.66 46.37
C PRO A 194 11.16 -0.72 45.77
N HIS A 195 12.19 -0.73 46.63
CA HIS A 195 13.59 -0.79 46.19
C HIS A 195 13.94 -1.97 45.29
N TYR A 196 13.22 -3.09 45.42
CA TYR A 196 13.44 -4.30 44.63
C TYR A 196 12.77 -4.26 43.24
N TYR A 197 11.82 -3.35 43.01
CA TYR A 197 11.20 -3.10 41.69
C TYR A 197 11.32 -1.60 41.33
N PRO A 198 12.54 -1.09 41.16
CA PRO A 198 12.74 0.33 40.85
C PRO A 198 12.27 0.64 39.42
N PHE A 199 11.87 1.89 39.18
CA PHE A 199 11.58 2.37 37.83
C PHE A 199 12.87 2.49 37.01
N VAL A 200 13.21 1.43 36.29
CA VAL A 200 14.34 1.39 35.34
C VAL A 200 13.86 0.78 34.03
N PRO A 201 13.28 1.60 33.14
CA PRO A 201 12.72 1.10 31.88
C PRO A 201 13.74 0.47 30.96
N THR A 202 13.34 -0.57 30.26
CA THR A 202 14.07 -1.12 29.12
C THR A 202 13.40 -0.68 27.82
N ILE A 203 14.15 0.05 27.00
CA ILE A 203 13.76 0.45 25.66
C ILE A 203 13.87 -0.79 24.76
N LYS A 204 12.72 -1.21 24.21
CA LYS A 204 12.64 -2.33 23.25
C LYS A 204 12.11 -1.83 21.92
N GLU A 205 12.87 -2.10 20.87
CA GLU A 205 12.63 -1.64 19.51
C GLU A 205 11.25 -2.05 19.00
N PHE A 206 10.85 -3.30 19.25
CA PHE A 206 9.61 -3.86 18.73
C PHE A 206 8.34 -3.49 19.48
N PHE A 207 8.42 -2.61 20.48
CA PHE A 207 7.23 -1.95 21.04
C PHE A 207 6.93 -0.58 20.41
N ARG A 208 7.64 -0.20 19.34
CA ARG A 208 7.36 1.01 18.56
C ARG A 208 6.05 0.92 17.78
N GLU A 209 5.55 2.06 17.32
CA GLU A 209 4.34 2.14 16.47
C GLU A 209 4.53 1.34 15.18
N GLY A 210 3.43 1.02 14.50
CA GLY A 210 3.49 0.50 13.13
C GLY A 210 4.43 1.37 12.28
N ILE A 211 5.32 0.74 11.53
CA ILE A 211 6.38 1.46 10.81
C ILE A 211 5.83 1.83 9.43
N SER A 212 5.51 3.10 9.21
CA SER A 212 5.04 3.60 7.91
C SER A 212 6.02 4.59 7.27
N THR A 213 5.57 5.30 6.24
CA THR A 213 6.30 6.42 5.63
C THR A 213 6.28 7.66 6.52
N HIS A 214 5.44 7.69 7.56
CA HIS A 214 5.31 8.84 8.44
C HIS A 214 6.60 9.07 9.24
N THR A 215 7.09 10.31 9.30
CA THR A 215 8.30 10.69 10.06
C THR A 215 8.11 10.53 11.57
N CYS A 216 6.86 10.52 12.06
CA CYS A 216 6.57 10.22 13.46
C CYS A 216 6.89 8.77 13.86
N ASP A 217 7.10 7.91 12.87
CA ASP A 217 7.50 6.52 13.07
C ASP A 217 9.02 6.38 13.05
N HIS A 218 9.77 7.34 12.52
CA HIS A 218 11.24 7.39 12.56
C HIS A 218 11.70 7.66 13.99
N ARG A 219 12.54 6.78 14.57
CA ARG A 219 13.04 6.98 15.94
C ARG A 219 14.36 7.74 15.94
N SER A 220 14.58 8.51 17.01
CA SER A 220 15.90 9.10 17.28
C SER A 220 17.01 8.05 17.37
N ASN A 221 18.24 8.49 17.10
CA ASN A 221 19.44 7.69 17.33
C ASN A 221 19.55 7.26 18.79
N LYS A 222 20.12 6.09 19.04
CA LYS A 222 20.33 5.53 20.38
C LYS A 222 21.04 6.51 21.32
N SER A 223 22.05 7.23 20.83
CA SER A 223 22.78 8.24 21.62
C SER A 223 21.90 9.42 22.06
N VAL A 224 20.96 9.85 21.21
CA VAL A 224 20.00 10.92 21.54
C VAL A 224 19.02 10.45 22.61
N ILE A 225 18.49 9.22 22.46
CA ILE A 225 17.60 8.62 23.45
C ILE A 225 18.33 8.45 24.80
N ALA A 226 19.57 7.96 24.77
CA ALA A 226 20.40 7.77 25.96
C ALA A 226 20.72 9.09 26.68
N ALA A 227 21.00 10.16 25.92
CA ALA A 227 21.23 11.48 26.50
C ALA A 227 19.97 12.05 27.16
N ARG A 228 18.78 11.77 26.58
CA ARG A 228 17.50 12.22 27.14
C ARG A 228 17.07 11.42 28.36
N PHE A 229 17.36 10.13 28.40
CA PHE A 229 17.01 9.22 29.49
C PHE A 229 18.20 8.37 29.95
N PRO A 230 19.18 8.95 30.69
CA PRO A 230 20.42 8.27 31.06
C PRO A 230 20.24 7.02 31.94
N THR A 231 19.11 6.92 32.65
CA THR A 231 18.81 5.78 33.53
C THR A 231 18.13 4.63 32.81
N TYR A 232 17.66 4.83 31.58
CA TYR A 232 16.95 3.80 30.82
C TYR A 232 17.94 2.81 30.23
N LYS A 233 17.57 1.54 30.22
CA LYS A 233 18.34 0.46 29.60
C LYS A 233 17.91 0.29 28.15
N PHE A 234 18.83 -0.11 27.28
CA PHE A 234 18.51 -0.59 25.94
C PHE A 234 18.57 -2.10 25.91
N GLU A 235 17.71 -2.73 25.11
CA GLU A 235 17.82 -4.18 24.89
C GLU A 235 19.15 -4.58 24.23
N PRO A 236 19.60 -5.83 24.41
CA PRO A 236 20.80 -6.33 23.75
C PRO A 236 20.73 -6.18 22.24
N GLY A 237 21.78 -5.63 21.62
CA GLY A 237 21.85 -5.45 20.17
C GLY A 237 21.08 -4.24 19.62
N PHE A 238 20.54 -3.36 20.48
CA PHE A 238 19.82 -2.16 20.01
C PHE A 238 20.69 -1.28 19.09
N ALA A 239 20.20 -1.07 17.87
CA ALA A 239 20.92 -0.40 16.80
C ALA A 239 21.10 1.11 17.06
N GLN A 240 22.24 1.66 16.61
CA GLN A 240 22.55 3.09 16.79
C GLN A 240 21.60 3.99 16.00
N VAL A 241 21.39 3.67 14.72
CA VAL A 241 20.44 4.32 13.80
C VAL A 241 19.21 3.43 13.66
N ASP A 242 18.08 4.00 13.27
CA ASP A 242 16.86 3.26 12.94
C ASP A 242 17.09 2.33 11.72
N PRO A 243 17.04 1.00 11.87
CA PRO A 243 17.30 0.09 10.76
C PRO A 243 16.02 -0.27 9.99
N TYR A 244 14.84 0.20 10.43
CA TYR A 244 13.55 -0.24 9.89
C TYR A 244 12.81 0.87 9.13
N TRP A 245 12.91 2.11 9.60
CA TRP A 245 12.26 3.22 8.91
C TRP A 245 13.09 3.65 7.69
N THR A 246 12.46 3.62 6.51
CA THR A 246 13.10 4.01 5.24
C THR A 246 12.50 5.27 4.63
N GLY A 247 11.40 5.77 5.19
CA GLY A 247 10.57 6.83 4.62
C GLY A 247 9.75 6.43 3.39
N ILE A 248 9.91 5.21 2.85
CA ILE A 248 9.25 4.78 1.60
C ILE A 248 8.53 3.41 1.69
N THR A 249 8.73 2.65 2.77
CA THR A 249 8.06 1.35 3.01
C THR A 249 7.11 1.43 4.20
N ALA A 250 6.05 0.62 4.22
CA ALA A 250 5.24 0.45 5.43
C ALA A 250 5.08 -1.02 5.81
N GLU A 251 5.01 -1.25 7.10
CA GLU A 251 4.73 -2.52 7.72
C GLU A 251 3.24 -2.86 7.56
N PRO A 252 2.90 -3.93 6.82
CA PRO A 252 1.52 -4.39 6.77
C PRO A 252 1.12 -5.01 8.11
N ALA A 253 -0.18 -4.98 8.44
CA ALA A 253 -0.69 -5.46 9.74
C ALA A 253 -0.22 -6.89 10.14
N PRO A 254 -0.16 -7.89 9.23
CA PRO A 254 0.39 -9.20 9.57
C PRO A 254 1.88 -9.19 9.94
N ALA A 255 2.68 -8.30 9.33
CA ALA A 255 4.10 -8.15 9.67
C ALA A 255 4.27 -7.51 11.06
N GLN A 256 3.42 -6.52 11.37
CA GLN A 256 3.36 -5.96 12.72
C GLN A 256 3.02 -7.03 13.75
N ASP A 257 2.01 -7.89 13.49
CA ASP A 257 1.64 -8.98 14.41
C ASP A 257 2.80 -9.96 14.66
N ILE A 258 3.60 -10.27 13.62
CA ILE A 258 4.82 -11.08 13.77
C ILE A 258 5.85 -10.36 14.64
N ARG A 259 6.05 -9.05 14.44
CA ARG A 259 6.99 -8.22 15.22
C ARG A 259 6.56 -8.10 16.69
N SER A 260 5.29 -7.83 16.94
CA SER A 260 4.71 -7.76 18.29
C SER A 260 4.78 -9.11 19.00
N LYS A 261 4.55 -10.23 18.29
CA LYS A 261 4.79 -11.57 18.83
C LYS A 261 6.26 -11.77 19.22
N LYS A 262 7.20 -11.33 18.38
CA LYS A 262 8.63 -11.42 18.70
C LYS A 262 9.00 -10.60 19.94
N ALA A 263 8.39 -9.43 20.14
CA ALA A 263 8.56 -8.64 21.36
C ALA A 263 8.05 -9.40 22.60
N LEU A 264 6.85 -9.99 22.51
CA LEU A 264 6.27 -10.82 23.58
C LEU A 264 7.15 -12.05 23.88
N ASP A 265 7.61 -12.76 22.85
CA ASP A 265 8.49 -13.92 23.00
C ASP A 265 9.78 -13.56 23.76
N GLN A 266 10.37 -12.41 23.46
CA GLN A 266 11.54 -11.91 24.19
C GLN A 266 11.22 -11.59 25.65
N VAL A 267 10.09 -10.92 25.92
CA VAL A 267 9.69 -10.58 27.30
C VAL A 267 9.38 -11.85 28.10
N PHE A 268 8.61 -12.79 27.56
CA PHE A 268 8.29 -14.04 28.25
C PHE A 268 9.52 -14.94 28.46
N ALA A 269 10.52 -14.87 27.58
CA ALA A 269 11.74 -15.67 27.71
C ALA A 269 12.78 -15.06 28.68
N GLN A 270 12.81 -13.74 28.84
CA GLN A 270 13.89 -13.03 29.55
C GLN A 270 13.45 -12.41 30.88
N ASP A 271 12.15 -12.21 31.06
CA ASP A 271 11.57 -11.61 32.24
C ASP A 271 10.79 -12.69 33.00
N ASP A 272 11.08 -12.91 34.27
CA ASP A 272 10.38 -13.86 35.14
C ASP A 272 9.27 -13.19 35.97
N HIS A 273 9.11 -11.87 35.86
CA HIS A 273 8.10 -11.13 36.62
C HIS A 273 6.67 -11.34 36.08
N THR A 274 5.70 -11.15 36.99
CA THR A 274 4.26 -11.30 36.73
C THR A 274 3.64 -9.99 36.24
N TRP A 275 3.98 -8.85 36.84
CA TRP A 275 3.35 -7.56 36.56
C TRP A 275 4.27 -6.71 35.69
N ILE A 276 3.90 -6.53 34.43
CA ILE A 276 4.77 -5.90 33.43
C ILE A 276 4.07 -4.66 32.87
N SER A 277 4.75 -3.52 32.87
CA SER A 277 4.28 -2.32 32.18
C SER A 277 4.93 -2.20 30.82
N VAL A 278 4.13 -1.87 29.79
CA VAL A 278 4.61 -1.54 28.45
C VAL A 278 3.98 -0.20 28.03
N THR A 279 4.81 0.83 27.84
CA THR A 279 4.35 2.10 27.27
C THR A 279 4.61 2.12 25.77
N SER A 280 3.54 2.20 24.97
CA SER A 280 3.57 2.02 23.52
C SER A 280 2.51 2.92 22.84
N HIS A 281 2.02 2.52 21.67
CA HIS A 281 1.23 3.32 20.74
C HIS A 281 -0.08 2.62 20.39
N SER A 282 -0.97 3.34 19.70
CA SER A 282 -2.28 2.81 19.33
C SER A 282 -2.21 1.59 18.42
N GLY A 283 -1.41 1.64 17.34
CA GLY A 283 -1.31 0.53 16.39
C GLY A 283 -0.60 -0.67 16.99
N GLU A 284 0.50 -0.43 17.71
CA GLU A 284 1.24 -1.49 18.41
C GLU A 284 0.42 -2.18 19.51
N ILE A 285 -0.32 -1.43 20.34
CA ILE A 285 -1.20 -2.05 21.35
C ILE A 285 -2.31 -2.85 20.66
N ALA A 286 -2.89 -2.34 19.56
CA ALA A 286 -3.87 -3.10 18.79
C ALA A 286 -3.28 -4.41 18.23
N SER A 287 -2.02 -4.41 17.78
CA SER A 287 -1.32 -5.63 17.34
C SER A 287 -1.05 -6.59 18.49
N LEU A 288 -0.57 -6.10 19.64
CA LEU A 288 -0.40 -6.92 20.85
C LEU A 288 -1.72 -7.59 21.25
N LEU A 289 -2.83 -6.85 21.27
CA LEU A 289 -4.15 -7.43 21.59
C LEU A 289 -4.55 -8.54 20.60
N ARG A 290 -4.31 -8.38 19.30
CA ARG A 290 -4.54 -9.44 18.30
C ARG A 290 -3.69 -10.68 18.55
N VAL A 291 -2.38 -10.50 18.80
CA VAL A 291 -1.45 -11.61 19.08
C VAL A 291 -1.82 -12.35 20.37
N LEU A 292 -2.30 -11.62 21.38
CA LEU A 292 -2.75 -12.17 22.65
C LEU A 292 -4.15 -12.80 22.57
N GLY A 293 -4.84 -12.71 21.43
CA GLY A 293 -6.21 -13.21 21.28
C GLY A 293 -7.26 -12.43 22.09
N HIS A 294 -6.97 -11.18 22.44
CA HIS A 294 -7.95 -10.26 23.02
C HIS A 294 -8.80 -9.62 21.91
N ARG A 295 -10.00 -9.13 22.25
CA ARG A 295 -10.81 -8.34 21.32
C ARG A 295 -10.11 -7.04 20.91
N THR A 296 -10.53 -6.44 19.80
CA THR A 296 -10.10 -5.08 19.48
C THR A 296 -10.59 -4.11 20.55
N PHE A 297 -9.68 -3.33 21.12
CA PHE A 297 -9.99 -2.30 22.10
C PHE A 297 -9.11 -1.07 21.84
N SER A 298 -9.71 0.02 21.38
CA SER A 298 -9.00 1.28 21.09
C SER A 298 -8.74 2.06 22.36
N LEU A 299 -7.50 2.55 22.55
CA LEU A 299 -7.13 3.37 23.71
C LEU A 299 -7.05 4.85 23.32
N SER A 300 -7.66 5.72 24.13
CA SER A 300 -7.40 7.16 24.09
C SER A 300 -5.93 7.47 24.45
N THR A 301 -5.40 8.62 24.03
CA THR A 301 -4.02 9.02 24.39
C THR A 301 -3.87 9.12 25.91
N GLY A 302 -2.81 8.52 26.45
CA GLY A 302 -2.57 8.40 27.89
C GLY A 302 -3.43 7.37 28.63
N ALA A 303 -4.24 6.58 27.91
CA ALA A 303 -5.02 5.50 28.52
C ALA A 303 -4.18 4.24 28.75
N VAL A 304 -4.61 3.41 29.71
CA VAL A 304 -3.96 2.15 30.08
C VAL A 304 -4.97 1.01 30.04
N ILE A 305 -4.58 -0.12 29.46
CA ILE A 305 -5.34 -1.38 29.49
C ILE A 305 -4.53 -2.48 30.19
N PRO A 306 -5.02 -3.06 31.31
CA PRO A 306 -4.50 -4.31 31.83
C PRO A 306 -4.97 -5.50 30.99
N VAL A 307 -4.08 -6.47 30.77
CA VAL A 307 -4.38 -7.73 30.08
C VAL A 307 -3.75 -8.88 30.85
N LEU A 308 -4.57 -9.85 31.29
CA LEU A 308 -4.07 -11.10 31.87
C LEU A 308 -3.76 -12.09 30.75
N VAL A 309 -2.49 -12.44 30.60
CA VAL A 309 -1.97 -13.27 29.52
C VAL A 309 -1.55 -14.63 30.05
N LYS A 310 -2.02 -15.69 29.42
CA LYS A 310 -1.50 -17.05 29.55
C LYS A 310 -0.49 -17.30 28.42
N GLY A 311 0.75 -17.64 28.77
CA GLY A 311 1.77 -18.11 27.85
C GLY A 311 1.99 -19.61 28.02
N GLU A 312 1.78 -20.37 26.96
CA GLU A 312 1.98 -21.83 26.94
C GLU A 312 3.11 -22.18 25.97
N PHE A 313 4.21 -22.76 26.49
CA PHE A 313 5.30 -23.28 25.67
C PHE A 313 4.90 -24.63 25.08
N LEU A 314 4.87 -24.70 23.75
CA LEU A 314 4.49 -25.87 22.98
C LEU A 314 5.68 -26.38 22.14
N PRO A 315 5.80 -27.71 21.94
CA PRO A 315 6.80 -28.27 21.03
C PRO A 315 6.57 -27.80 19.59
N TYR A 316 7.65 -27.73 18.81
CA TYR A 316 7.63 -27.24 17.44
C TYR A 316 6.59 -27.96 16.57
N SER A 317 5.76 -27.19 15.85
CA SER A 317 4.96 -27.66 14.72
C SER A 317 5.30 -26.81 13.50
N ASN A 318 5.32 -27.43 12.31
CA ASN A 318 5.74 -26.81 11.05
C ASN A 318 4.79 -25.68 10.64
N ALA A 319 5.01 -24.47 11.14
CA ALA A 319 4.47 -23.25 10.57
C ALA A 319 5.39 -22.07 10.93
N THR A 320 6.25 -21.67 10.01
CA THR A 320 6.92 -20.37 10.10
C THR A 320 6.54 -19.59 8.84
N SER A 321 5.57 -18.69 8.99
CA SER A 321 5.26 -17.69 7.97
C SER A 321 6.06 -16.44 8.26
N THR A 322 7.02 -16.11 7.39
CA THR A 322 7.55 -14.76 7.28
C THR A 322 6.96 -14.12 6.04
N ILE A 323 6.33 -12.95 6.20
CA ILE A 323 5.83 -12.12 5.09
C ILE A 323 6.73 -10.88 5.01
N ALA A 324 7.19 -10.55 3.81
CA ALA A 324 8.03 -9.39 3.55
C ALA A 324 7.25 -8.07 3.74
N PHE A 325 7.96 -7.00 4.09
CA PHE A 325 7.42 -5.64 4.12
C PHE A 325 6.90 -5.25 2.73
N THR A 326 5.78 -4.51 2.69
CA THR A 326 5.18 -4.02 1.45
C THR A 326 5.47 -2.52 1.28
N THR A 327 5.75 -2.08 0.06
CA THR A 327 5.89 -0.65 -0.25
C THR A 327 4.58 0.09 0.06
N SER A 328 4.69 1.16 0.86
CA SER A 328 3.55 2.00 1.24
C SER A 328 3.31 3.07 0.19
N THR A 329 2.08 3.56 0.16
CA THR A 329 1.74 4.74 -0.62
C THR A 329 1.80 5.99 0.23
N TYR A 330 2.33 7.02 -0.41
CA TYR A 330 2.71 8.32 0.10
C TYR A 330 2.28 9.35 -0.97
N CYS A 331 1.85 10.57 -0.63
CA CYS A 331 1.43 11.54 -1.63
C CYS A 331 2.54 12.55 -1.94
N THR A 332 2.87 12.71 -3.22
CA THR A 332 3.94 13.61 -3.66
C THR A 332 3.53 15.10 -3.78
N ASN A 333 2.26 15.48 -3.56
CA ASN A 333 1.71 16.75 -4.09
C ASN A 333 0.97 17.67 -3.10
N GLY A 334 1.35 17.73 -1.82
CA GLY A 334 0.72 18.65 -0.86
C GLY A 334 -0.54 18.09 -0.19
N PRO A 335 -1.04 18.75 0.87
CA PRO A 335 -2.24 18.29 1.55
C PRO A 335 -3.49 18.53 0.68
N PRO A 336 -4.48 17.63 0.69
CA PRO A 336 -5.75 17.83 0.02
C PRO A 336 -6.43 19.12 0.49
N ILE A 337 -6.93 19.88 -0.49
CA ILE A 337 -7.32 21.29 -0.35
C ILE A 337 -8.58 21.50 0.52
N THR A 338 -9.31 20.43 0.89
CA THR A 338 -10.43 20.49 1.84
C THR A 338 -10.63 19.17 2.61
N SER A 339 -10.76 19.25 3.93
CA SER A 339 -11.22 18.17 4.80
C SER A 339 -12.73 18.33 5.05
N SER A 340 -13.57 17.69 4.24
CA SER A 340 -15.02 17.60 4.51
C SER A 340 -15.43 16.13 4.65
N SER A 341 -15.87 15.77 5.85
CA SER A 341 -16.32 14.43 6.25
C SER A 341 -17.73 14.08 5.73
N GLY A 342 -18.10 14.51 4.51
CA GLY A 342 -19.52 14.55 4.13
C GLY A 342 -19.83 14.54 2.64
N VAL A 343 -19.02 13.91 1.79
CA VAL A 343 -19.39 13.73 0.38
C VAL A 343 -19.31 12.25 0.03
N ALA A 344 -20.48 11.63 -0.19
CA ALA A 344 -20.60 10.23 -0.58
C ALA A 344 -19.79 9.97 -1.87
N GLN A 345 -18.67 9.25 -1.74
CA GLN A 345 -18.04 8.55 -2.86
C GLN A 345 -18.93 7.35 -3.19
N GLY A 346 -19.69 7.44 -4.29
CA GLY A 346 -20.44 6.30 -4.80
C GLY A 346 -19.47 5.30 -5.43
N SER A 347 -18.83 4.47 -4.62
CA SER A 347 -18.06 3.31 -5.08
C SER A 347 -18.93 2.06 -5.02
N GLY A 348 -18.97 1.28 -6.10
CA GLY A 348 -19.77 0.06 -6.13
C GLY A 348 -19.38 -0.88 -7.26
N GLU A 349 -19.62 -2.17 -7.04
CA GLU A 349 -19.47 -3.21 -8.05
C GLU A 349 -20.85 -3.68 -8.50
N VAL A 350 -21.03 -3.82 -9.82
CA VAL A 350 -22.26 -4.34 -10.42
C VAL A 350 -21.91 -5.34 -11.52
N VAL A 351 -22.85 -6.23 -11.83
CA VAL A 351 -22.76 -7.09 -13.02
C VAL A 351 -23.71 -6.51 -14.07
N LEU A 352 -23.18 -6.24 -15.26
CA LEU A 352 -23.94 -5.71 -16.38
C LEU A 352 -24.77 -6.81 -17.05
N ALA A 353 -25.75 -6.42 -17.86
CA ALA A 353 -26.64 -7.36 -18.56
C ALA A 353 -25.91 -8.33 -19.51
N ASP A 354 -24.71 -7.97 -19.99
CA ASP A 354 -23.87 -8.82 -20.83
C ASP A 354 -22.95 -9.75 -20.01
N GLY A 355 -23.10 -9.77 -18.67
CA GLY A 355 -22.28 -10.56 -17.75
C GLY A 355 -20.96 -9.90 -17.33
N THR A 356 -20.64 -8.71 -17.86
CA THR A 356 -19.41 -7.98 -17.50
C THR A 356 -19.50 -7.49 -16.06
N LYS A 357 -18.49 -7.80 -15.24
CA LYS A 357 -18.37 -7.23 -13.89
C LYS A 357 -17.77 -5.82 -14.01
N HIS A 358 -18.39 -4.84 -13.38
CA HIS A 358 -18.04 -3.43 -13.49
C HIS A 358 -17.85 -2.82 -12.11
N TYR A 359 -16.66 -2.34 -11.82
CA TYR A 359 -16.38 -1.48 -10.67
C TYR A 359 -16.46 -0.01 -11.11
N ARG A 360 -17.17 0.80 -10.32
CA ARG A 360 -17.23 2.24 -10.51
C ARG A 360 -16.86 2.96 -9.23
N ARG A 361 -16.07 4.03 -9.37
CA ARG A 361 -15.83 5.05 -8.35
C ARG A 361 -16.02 6.43 -8.98
N ARG A 362 -16.75 7.32 -8.31
CA ARG A 362 -16.96 8.70 -8.77
C ARG A 362 -16.83 9.69 -7.62
N THR A 363 -16.14 10.79 -7.88
CA THR A 363 -16.11 11.97 -7.01
C THR A 363 -17.34 12.83 -7.29
N ALA A 364 -18.12 13.16 -6.27
CA ALA A 364 -19.33 13.98 -6.46
C ALA A 364 -18.95 15.39 -6.96
N ASN A 365 -19.82 15.98 -7.79
CA ASN A 365 -19.63 17.32 -8.39
C ASN A 365 -18.35 17.46 -9.25
N SER A 366 -17.77 16.35 -9.72
CA SER A 366 -16.67 16.38 -10.70
C SER A 366 -17.19 16.42 -12.13
N GLU A 367 -16.57 17.28 -12.95
CA GLU A 367 -16.82 17.43 -14.38
C GLU A 367 -15.53 17.15 -15.16
N PRO A 368 -15.10 15.88 -15.28
CA PRO A 368 -13.88 15.53 -15.98
C PRO A 368 -13.95 15.93 -17.46
N SER A 369 -12.85 16.50 -17.98
CA SER A 369 -12.75 16.89 -19.39
C SER A 369 -12.00 15.86 -20.25
N LEU A 370 -11.21 14.97 -19.64
CA LEU A 370 -10.41 13.94 -20.32
C LEU A 370 -10.78 12.54 -19.83
N LEU A 371 -11.00 11.61 -20.77
CA LEU A 371 -11.16 10.18 -20.54
C LEU A 371 -9.93 9.42 -21.03
N ILE A 372 -9.20 8.76 -20.13
CA ILE A 372 -8.11 7.84 -20.47
C ILE A 372 -8.66 6.41 -20.54
N LEU A 373 -8.33 5.71 -21.62
CA LEU A 373 -8.78 4.35 -21.91
C LEU A 373 -7.61 3.41 -22.12
N ALA A 374 -7.66 2.23 -21.50
CA ALA A 374 -6.63 1.21 -21.66
C ALA A 374 -7.23 -0.21 -21.67
N LEU A 375 -6.63 -1.10 -22.46
CA LEU A 375 -6.97 -2.53 -22.50
C LEU A 375 -5.85 -3.33 -21.84
N ASN A 376 -6.21 -4.22 -20.94
CA ASN A 376 -5.33 -5.19 -20.30
C ASN A 376 -5.88 -6.59 -20.55
N GLN A 377 -5.07 -7.59 -20.90
CA GLN A 377 -5.55 -8.97 -20.95
C GLN A 377 -5.37 -9.63 -19.59
N ASP A 378 -4.13 -9.62 -19.10
CA ASP A 378 -3.72 -10.21 -17.84
C ASP A 378 -2.40 -9.57 -17.33
N ALA A 379 -1.77 -10.20 -16.33
CA ALA A 379 -0.53 -9.73 -15.73
C ALA A 379 0.63 -9.58 -16.74
N LYS A 380 0.65 -10.38 -17.83
CA LYS A 380 1.70 -10.29 -18.85
C LYS A 380 1.54 -9.07 -19.75
N SER A 381 0.33 -8.51 -19.86
CA SER A 381 0.07 -7.33 -20.71
C SER A 381 0.78 -6.08 -20.20
N TRP A 382 1.12 -5.99 -18.91
CA TRP A 382 1.93 -4.87 -18.40
C TRP A 382 3.36 -4.87 -18.95
N SER A 383 3.80 -6.02 -19.49
CA SER A 383 5.14 -6.28 -20.03
C SER A 383 6.26 -6.16 -18.97
N SER A 384 7.50 -6.29 -19.41
CA SER A 384 8.73 -6.06 -18.63
C SER A 384 9.62 -5.08 -19.38
N ASP A 385 10.35 -4.24 -18.65
CA ASP A 385 11.38 -3.35 -19.22
C ASP A 385 12.78 -3.84 -18.80
N PHE A 386 13.85 -3.22 -19.30
CA PHE A 386 15.28 -3.61 -19.18
C PHE A 386 15.82 -3.99 -17.77
N ARG A 387 15.01 -3.89 -16.71
CA ARG A 387 15.31 -4.31 -15.33
C ARG A 387 14.80 -5.71 -14.97
N GLU A 388 14.30 -6.49 -15.93
CA GLU A 388 13.76 -7.87 -15.79
C GLU A 388 12.58 -8.03 -14.81
N THR A 389 12.09 -6.97 -14.17
CA THR A 389 10.90 -7.02 -13.32
C THR A 389 9.64 -6.82 -14.15
N MET A 390 8.70 -7.77 -14.06
CA MET A 390 7.37 -7.65 -14.65
C MET A 390 6.65 -6.43 -14.05
N ARG A 391 6.12 -5.55 -14.92
CA ARG A 391 5.35 -4.39 -14.53
C ARG A 391 3.98 -4.81 -14.02
N THR A 392 3.33 -3.87 -13.33
CA THR A 392 2.03 -4.05 -12.68
C THR A 392 1.12 -2.86 -13.01
N ALA A 393 -0.14 -2.96 -12.58
CA ALA A 393 -1.08 -1.83 -12.65
C ALA A 393 -0.54 -0.57 -11.97
N ASN A 394 0.26 -0.69 -10.89
CA ASN A 394 0.87 0.47 -10.21
C ASN A 394 1.89 1.18 -11.10
N ASP A 395 2.66 0.47 -11.91
CA ASP A 395 3.63 1.06 -12.82
C ASP A 395 2.94 1.84 -13.95
N PHE A 396 1.80 1.34 -14.43
CA PHE A 396 0.97 2.07 -15.39
C PHE A 396 0.34 3.31 -14.74
N MET A 397 -0.16 3.21 -13.51
CA MET A 397 -0.64 4.38 -12.77
C MET A 397 0.47 5.41 -12.53
N GLY A 398 1.69 4.98 -12.21
CA GLY A 398 2.86 5.85 -12.09
C GLY A 398 3.19 6.59 -13.38
N LEU A 399 3.05 5.93 -14.53
CA LEU A 399 3.19 6.56 -15.85
C LEU A 399 2.12 7.64 -16.09
N LEU A 400 0.87 7.40 -15.67
CA LEU A 400 -0.18 8.42 -15.76
C LEU A 400 0.11 9.60 -14.83
N VAL A 401 0.64 9.36 -13.63
CA VAL A 401 1.04 10.42 -12.70
C VAL A 401 2.18 11.27 -13.26
N SER A 402 3.16 10.66 -13.96
CA SER A 402 4.28 11.40 -14.56
C SER A 402 3.88 12.31 -15.74
N THR A 403 2.62 12.30 -16.15
CA THR A 403 2.13 13.19 -17.21
C THR A 403 1.88 14.62 -16.72
N ASP A 404 1.92 14.92 -15.42
CA ASP A 404 1.50 16.21 -14.83
C ASP A 404 0.03 16.58 -15.12
N LEU A 405 -0.82 15.61 -15.45
CA LEU A 405 -2.25 15.83 -15.57
C LEU A 405 -2.87 16.06 -14.18
N ASN A 406 -3.81 17.01 -14.09
CA ASN A 406 -4.68 17.10 -12.93
C ASN A 406 -5.68 15.93 -12.96
N LEU A 407 -5.34 14.83 -12.29
CA LEU A 407 -6.15 13.60 -12.29
C LEU A 407 -7.57 13.82 -11.75
N ALA A 408 -7.81 14.85 -10.93
CA ALA A 408 -9.16 15.23 -10.48
C ALA A 408 -10.07 15.75 -11.60
N ASN A 409 -9.52 16.00 -12.79
CA ASN A 409 -10.24 16.34 -14.02
C ASN A 409 -10.18 15.20 -15.06
N VAL A 410 -9.76 14.00 -14.65
CA VAL A 410 -9.56 12.85 -15.54
C VAL A 410 -10.49 11.71 -15.12
N SER A 411 -11.24 11.21 -16.09
CA SER A 411 -11.90 9.90 -16.04
C SER A 411 -10.91 8.85 -16.53
N LEU A 412 -10.81 7.73 -15.83
CA LEU A 412 -10.00 6.58 -16.23
C LEU A 412 -10.90 5.36 -16.40
N ALA A 413 -10.78 4.67 -17.53
CA ALA A 413 -11.42 3.38 -17.70
C ALA A 413 -10.48 2.30 -18.23
N LEU A 414 -10.53 1.13 -17.61
CA LEU A 414 -9.76 -0.04 -18.01
C LEU A 414 -10.68 -1.23 -18.24
N LEU A 415 -10.37 -2.03 -19.24
CA LEU A 415 -10.97 -3.34 -19.45
C LEU A 415 -9.89 -4.41 -19.22
N THR A 416 -10.20 -5.40 -18.39
CA THR A 416 -9.35 -6.57 -18.17
C THR A 416 -10.10 -7.89 -18.38
N SER A 417 -9.39 -8.94 -18.80
CA SER A 417 -9.91 -10.31 -18.84
C SER A 417 -9.46 -11.18 -17.67
N SER A 418 -8.70 -10.61 -16.72
CA SER A 418 -8.18 -11.31 -15.55
C SER A 418 -8.86 -10.82 -14.27
N THR A 419 -9.49 -11.72 -13.53
CA THR A 419 -10.08 -11.42 -12.22
C THR A 419 -9.02 -10.93 -11.23
N SER A 420 -7.79 -11.44 -11.31
CA SER A 420 -6.70 -10.98 -10.44
C SER A 420 -6.28 -9.55 -10.79
N GLU A 421 -6.18 -9.22 -12.08
CA GLU A 421 -5.83 -7.86 -12.50
C GLU A 421 -6.97 -6.89 -12.25
N PHE A 422 -8.24 -7.33 -12.29
CA PHE A 422 -9.39 -6.48 -11.95
C PHE A 422 -9.24 -5.89 -10.54
N GLU A 423 -8.92 -6.72 -9.55
CA GLU A 423 -8.71 -6.25 -8.18
C GLU A 423 -7.42 -5.42 -8.04
N LYS A 424 -6.33 -5.79 -8.73
CA LYS A 424 -5.07 -5.02 -8.67
C LYS A 424 -5.21 -3.63 -9.32
N ILE A 425 -5.89 -3.53 -10.45
CA ILE A 425 -6.19 -2.25 -11.11
C ILE A 425 -7.06 -1.40 -10.19
N ARG A 426 -8.11 -1.99 -9.59
CA ARG A 426 -8.96 -1.31 -8.62
C ARG A 426 -8.12 -0.71 -7.49
N LEU A 427 -7.31 -1.52 -6.82
CA LEU A 427 -6.44 -1.08 -5.74
C LEU A 427 -5.41 -0.02 -6.18
N ALA A 428 -4.84 -0.15 -7.39
CA ALA A 428 -3.89 0.81 -7.93
C ALA A 428 -4.55 2.18 -8.21
N THR A 429 -5.81 2.18 -8.68
CA THR A 429 -6.57 3.42 -8.92
C THR A 429 -7.15 4.04 -7.66
N ASP A 430 -7.40 3.23 -6.61
CA ASP A 430 -8.01 3.70 -5.35
C ASP A 430 -7.20 4.84 -4.70
N ARG A 431 -5.89 4.87 -4.95
CA ARG A 431 -4.94 5.82 -4.38
C ARG A 431 -4.72 7.09 -5.21
N LEU A 432 -5.31 7.18 -6.40
CA LEU A 432 -5.19 8.32 -7.30
C LEU A 432 -6.50 9.13 -7.36
N PRO A 433 -6.44 10.47 -7.41
CA PRO A 433 -7.62 11.33 -7.30
C PRO A 433 -8.40 11.46 -8.62
N PHE A 434 -8.55 10.37 -9.39
CA PHE A 434 -9.35 10.38 -10.61
C PHE A 434 -10.79 10.84 -10.35
N ALA A 435 -11.31 11.74 -11.18
CA ALA A 435 -12.69 12.21 -11.12
C ALA A 435 -13.69 11.04 -11.20
N ARG A 436 -13.39 10.10 -12.10
CA ARG A 436 -14.12 8.85 -12.29
C ARG A 436 -13.16 7.71 -12.60
N VAL A 437 -13.44 6.55 -12.04
CA VAL A 437 -12.79 5.29 -12.40
C VAL A 437 -13.85 4.27 -12.76
N ASP A 438 -13.74 3.68 -13.95
CA ASP A 438 -14.56 2.55 -14.39
C ASP A 438 -13.66 1.36 -14.78
N ILE A 439 -13.78 0.24 -14.08
CA ILE A 439 -13.00 -0.99 -14.40
C ILE A 439 -13.97 -2.08 -14.82
N TYR A 440 -13.71 -2.69 -15.97
CA TYR A 440 -14.55 -3.74 -16.53
C TYR A 440 -13.77 -5.06 -16.56
N LEU A 441 -14.29 -6.09 -15.88
CA LEU A 441 -13.88 -7.47 -16.06
C LEU A 441 -14.79 -8.09 -17.11
N HIS A 442 -14.27 -8.22 -18.32
CA HIS A 442 -14.95 -8.79 -19.45
C HIS A 442 -14.36 -10.17 -19.75
N SER A 443 -15.18 -11.19 -19.91
CA SER A 443 -14.71 -12.52 -20.31
C SER A 443 -13.86 -12.42 -21.57
N PRO A 444 -12.69 -13.08 -21.66
CA PRO A 444 -11.89 -13.04 -22.87
C PRO A 444 -12.75 -13.52 -24.04
N PHE A 445 -12.67 -12.83 -25.19
CA PHE A 445 -13.11 -13.44 -26.44
C PHE A 445 -12.20 -14.65 -26.67
N SER A 446 -12.66 -15.84 -26.27
CA SER A 446 -12.01 -17.09 -26.59
C SER A 446 -12.19 -17.32 -28.09
N ILE A 447 -11.23 -16.84 -28.88
CA ILE A 447 -11.10 -17.23 -30.27
C ILE A 447 -10.45 -18.62 -30.28
N PRO A 448 -11.13 -19.68 -30.72
CA PRO A 448 -10.56 -21.02 -30.74
C PRO A 448 -9.29 -21.05 -31.61
N GLY A 449 -8.18 -21.56 -31.06
CA GLY A 449 -6.92 -21.79 -31.80
C GLY A 449 -5.81 -20.73 -31.64
N LEU A 450 -6.02 -19.68 -30.85
CA LEU A 450 -5.00 -18.67 -30.57
C LEU A 450 -4.19 -19.02 -29.31
N SER A 451 -3.12 -19.81 -29.46
CA SER A 451 -2.05 -19.89 -28.45
C SER A 451 -1.05 -18.75 -28.65
N TYR A 452 -0.23 -18.46 -27.63
CA TYR A 452 0.85 -17.47 -27.71
C TYR A 452 1.85 -17.77 -28.84
N ASP A 453 2.02 -19.05 -29.18
CA ASP A 453 3.03 -19.56 -30.12
C ASP A 453 2.69 -19.32 -31.61
N THR A 454 1.47 -18.89 -31.95
CA THR A 454 1.01 -18.72 -33.34
C THR A 454 0.99 -17.26 -33.82
N ARG A 455 1.68 -16.35 -33.11
CA ARG A 455 1.65 -14.88 -33.34
C ARG A 455 2.09 -14.39 -34.74
N HIS A 456 2.68 -15.25 -35.57
CA HIS A 456 3.18 -14.93 -36.90
C HIS A 456 2.26 -15.40 -38.05
N ASP A 457 1.11 -16.01 -37.77
CA ASP A 457 0.13 -16.38 -38.78
C ASP A 457 -0.73 -15.15 -39.21
N PRO A 458 -0.68 -14.71 -40.47
CA PRO A 458 -1.45 -13.56 -40.96
C PRO A 458 -2.98 -13.70 -40.81
N ALA A 459 -3.53 -14.92 -40.92
CA ALA A 459 -4.96 -15.15 -40.77
C ALA A 459 -5.41 -14.98 -39.31
N LEU A 460 -4.58 -15.43 -38.37
CA LEU A 460 -4.80 -15.23 -36.94
C LEU A 460 -4.55 -13.77 -36.51
N GLN A 461 -3.63 -13.06 -37.17
CA GLN A 461 -3.39 -11.64 -36.92
C GLN A 461 -4.63 -10.78 -37.22
N LEU A 462 -5.35 -11.08 -38.32
CA LEU A 462 -6.58 -10.38 -38.68
C LEU A 462 -7.67 -10.54 -37.62
N GLN A 463 -7.90 -11.78 -37.17
CA GLN A 463 -8.90 -12.09 -36.14
C GLN A 463 -8.59 -11.40 -34.80
N ARG A 464 -7.31 -11.38 -34.40
CA ARG A 464 -6.86 -10.68 -33.18
C ARG A 464 -7.13 -9.18 -33.24
N ARG A 465 -6.73 -8.53 -34.35
CA ARG A 465 -6.94 -7.08 -34.51
C ARG A 465 -8.43 -6.72 -34.60
N SER A 466 -9.24 -7.57 -35.22
CA SER A 466 -10.70 -7.42 -35.23
C SER A 466 -11.29 -7.48 -33.81
N ALA A 467 -10.86 -8.44 -32.99
CA ALA A 467 -11.29 -8.55 -31.59
C ALA A 467 -10.84 -7.36 -30.73
N ILE A 468 -9.60 -6.89 -30.88
CA ILE A 468 -9.08 -5.70 -30.19
C ILE A 468 -9.90 -4.46 -30.58
N ALA A 469 -10.21 -4.27 -31.86
CA ALA A 469 -11.07 -3.19 -32.32
C ALA A 469 -12.47 -3.25 -31.65
N GLY A 470 -13.04 -4.45 -31.55
CA GLY A 470 -14.30 -4.69 -30.83
C GLY A 470 -14.22 -4.29 -29.35
N LEU A 471 -13.13 -4.65 -28.65
CA LEU A 471 -12.90 -4.29 -27.25
C LEU A 471 -12.68 -2.79 -27.06
N ARG A 472 -11.95 -2.12 -27.96
CA ARG A 472 -11.78 -0.66 -27.93
C ARG A 472 -13.12 0.05 -28.06
N ASN A 473 -13.96 -0.38 -29.02
CA ASN A 473 -15.32 0.14 -29.22
C ASN A 473 -16.22 -0.13 -28.00
N TYR A 474 -16.16 -1.33 -27.43
CA TYR A 474 -16.89 -1.69 -26.22
C TYR A 474 -16.53 -0.75 -25.07
N LEU A 475 -15.23 -0.63 -24.75
CA LEU A 475 -14.77 0.15 -23.61
C LEU A 475 -15.14 1.64 -23.76
N VAL A 476 -14.89 2.26 -24.91
CA VAL A 476 -15.26 3.68 -25.09
C VAL A 476 -16.77 3.89 -25.00
N SER A 477 -17.58 3.00 -25.57
CA SER A 477 -19.04 3.12 -25.51
C SER A 477 -19.62 3.00 -24.09
N ARG A 478 -18.95 2.21 -23.23
CA ARG A 478 -19.34 2.05 -21.82
C ARG A 478 -18.85 3.19 -20.93
N ALA A 479 -17.63 3.65 -21.19
CA ALA A 479 -16.92 4.58 -20.32
C ALA A 479 -17.22 6.05 -20.64
N LEU A 480 -17.40 6.42 -21.91
CA LEU A 480 -17.58 7.81 -22.32
C LEU A 480 -18.87 8.42 -21.76
N ARG A 481 -18.75 9.61 -21.18
CA ARG A 481 -19.85 10.46 -20.69
C ARG A 481 -19.72 11.83 -21.35
N ASP A 482 -19.63 12.89 -20.57
CA ASP A 482 -19.58 14.29 -21.04
C ASP A 482 -18.16 14.79 -21.30
N GLU A 483 -17.13 13.92 -21.19
CA GLU A 483 -15.74 14.32 -21.45
C GLU A 483 -15.58 14.93 -22.85
N LYS A 484 -14.71 15.93 -22.99
CA LYS A 484 -14.39 16.58 -24.26
C LYS A 484 -13.30 15.83 -25.03
N HIS A 485 -12.43 15.13 -24.29
CA HIS A 485 -11.21 14.53 -24.79
C HIS A 485 -11.13 13.04 -24.43
N ILE A 486 -10.58 12.24 -25.33
CA ILE A 486 -10.31 10.82 -25.12
C ILE A 486 -8.83 10.58 -25.42
N LEU A 487 -8.15 9.82 -24.55
CA LEU A 487 -6.79 9.35 -24.77
C LEU A 487 -6.75 7.84 -24.62
N TRP A 488 -6.43 7.15 -25.70
CA TRP A 488 -6.02 5.75 -25.64
C TRP A 488 -4.53 5.67 -25.32
N LEU A 489 -4.20 4.80 -24.37
CA LEU A 489 -2.83 4.50 -24.02
C LEU A 489 -2.70 2.99 -23.79
N ASP A 490 -1.80 2.35 -24.53
CA ASP A 490 -1.55 0.93 -24.34
C ASP A 490 -0.78 0.69 -23.03
N VAL A 491 -1.10 -0.43 -22.35
CA VAL A 491 -0.63 -0.71 -20.98
C VAL A 491 0.85 -1.09 -20.90
N ASP A 492 1.45 -1.48 -22.03
CA ASP A 492 2.85 -1.83 -22.23
C ASP A 492 3.73 -0.65 -22.68
N ILE A 493 3.16 0.56 -22.71
CA ILE A 493 3.93 1.80 -22.73
C ILE A 493 4.59 2.01 -21.37
N VAL A 494 5.87 2.33 -21.40
CA VAL A 494 6.75 2.43 -20.22
C VAL A 494 7.28 3.85 -20.01
N GLU A 495 7.19 4.70 -21.02
CA GLU A 495 7.70 6.07 -20.94
C GLU A 495 6.92 7.00 -21.88
N LEU A 496 6.69 8.23 -21.43
CA LEU A 496 6.05 9.31 -22.18
C LEU A 496 6.98 10.53 -22.15
N SER A 497 7.17 11.20 -23.28
CA SER A 497 7.89 12.47 -23.29
C SER A 497 7.12 13.52 -22.47
N THR A 498 7.86 14.41 -21.81
CA THR A 498 7.30 15.46 -20.94
C THR A 498 6.20 16.25 -21.63
N ARG A 499 5.04 16.38 -20.96
CA ARG A 499 3.87 17.15 -21.40
C ARG A 499 3.21 16.70 -22.72
N ILE A 500 3.49 15.51 -23.23
CA ILE A 500 2.93 15.03 -24.51
C ILE A 500 1.40 15.07 -24.55
N VAL A 501 0.72 14.71 -23.46
CA VAL A 501 -0.75 14.74 -23.40
C VAL A 501 -1.26 16.18 -23.45
N GLN A 502 -0.63 17.10 -22.71
CA GLN A 502 -0.97 18.53 -22.74
C GLN A 502 -0.75 19.12 -24.13
N THR A 503 0.29 18.69 -24.86
CA THR A 503 0.53 19.08 -26.25
C THR A 503 -0.61 18.60 -27.17
N MET A 504 -1.05 17.35 -27.05
CA MET A 504 -2.21 16.84 -27.79
C MET A 504 -3.50 17.64 -27.48
N LEU A 505 -3.76 17.89 -26.20
CA LEU A 505 -4.92 18.68 -25.76
C LEU A 505 -4.88 20.10 -26.33
N HIS A 506 -3.73 20.78 -26.22
CA HIS A 506 -3.54 22.14 -26.73
C HIS A 506 -3.77 22.22 -28.24
N HIS A 507 -3.24 21.26 -29.00
CA HIS A 507 -3.44 21.20 -30.44
C HIS A 507 -4.91 21.02 -30.81
N SER A 508 -5.62 20.08 -30.19
CA SER A 508 -7.04 19.90 -30.50
C SER A 508 -7.88 21.10 -30.09
N ASP A 509 -7.57 21.77 -28.99
CA ASP A 509 -8.30 22.96 -28.54
C ASP A 509 -8.06 24.17 -29.43
N SER A 510 -6.85 24.30 -29.97
CA SER A 510 -6.45 25.45 -30.80
C SER A 510 -6.72 25.22 -32.29
N ASN A 511 -6.83 23.96 -32.73
CA ASN A 511 -7.07 23.60 -34.12
C ASN A 511 -8.34 22.74 -34.25
N PRO A 512 -9.43 23.27 -34.84
CA PRO A 512 -10.70 22.54 -34.98
C PRO A 512 -10.56 21.29 -35.85
N GLU A 513 -9.54 21.23 -36.72
CA GLU A 513 -9.23 20.09 -37.59
C GLU A 513 -8.37 19.01 -36.92
N ALA A 514 -7.77 19.28 -35.76
CA ALA A 514 -6.91 18.34 -35.03
C ALA A 514 -7.69 17.48 -34.04
N GLY A 515 -8.68 16.73 -34.53
CA GLY A 515 -9.52 15.88 -33.70
C GLY A 515 -8.95 14.49 -33.42
N ILE A 516 -7.94 14.04 -34.16
CA ILE A 516 -7.25 12.75 -33.94
C ILE A 516 -5.74 12.98 -34.01
N ILE A 517 -5.02 12.66 -32.93
CA ILE A 517 -3.59 12.94 -32.81
C ILE A 517 -2.87 11.72 -32.23
N THR A 518 -1.78 11.29 -32.85
CA THR A 518 -0.87 10.28 -32.31
C THR A 518 0.55 10.85 -32.18
N ALA A 519 1.49 10.05 -31.71
CA ALA A 519 2.89 10.43 -31.57
C ALA A 519 3.81 9.26 -31.97
N ARG A 520 5.09 9.57 -32.21
CA ARG A 520 6.10 8.55 -32.48
C ARG A 520 6.20 7.58 -31.30
N CYS A 521 6.11 6.29 -31.58
CA CYS A 521 6.35 5.24 -30.59
C CYS A 521 7.68 4.53 -30.91
N GLN A 522 8.55 4.42 -29.91
CA GLN A 522 9.88 3.82 -30.05
C GLN A 522 10.10 2.68 -29.04
N GLN A 523 11.14 1.89 -29.29
CA GLN A 523 11.78 0.95 -28.37
C GLN A 523 13.28 1.29 -28.34
N HIS A 524 14.04 0.72 -27.39
CA HIS A 524 15.47 1.02 -27.22
C HIS A 524 16.29 0.89 -28.51
N LYS A 525 15.97 -0.09 -29.37
CA LYS A 525 16.67 -0.33 -30.64
C LYS A 525 15.82 -0.06 -31.89
N ILE A 526 14.55 0.31 -31.73
CA ILE A 526 13.62 0.49 -32.85
C ILE A 526 13.02 1.87 -32.75
N GLU A 527 13.42 2.76 -33.67
CA GLU A 527 12.96 4.15 -33.71
C GLU A 527 11.45 4.28 -34.03
N ASN A 528 10.91 3.33 -34.80
CA ASN A 528 9.48 3.27 -35.14
C ASN A 528 8.89 1.90 -34.80
N TYR A 529 8.43 1.78 -33.56
CA TYR A 529 7.76 0.58 -33.06
C TYR A 529 6.34 0.46 -33.63
N ASP A 530 5.53 1.53 -33.55
CA ASP A 530 4.16 1.53 -34.07
C ASP A 530 4.13 1.87 -35.57
N LYS A 531 4.12 0.83 -36.40
CA LYS A 531 4.08 0.95 -37.87
C LYS A 531 2.68 1.17 -38.45
N ASN A 532 1.66 1.29 -37.61
CA ASN A 532 0.28 1.56 -38.06
C ASN A 532 0.06 3.05 -38.36
N ALA A 533 0.93 3.93 -37.85
CA ALA A 533 0.89 5.36 -38.14
C ALA A 533 1.71 5.70 -39.39
N TRP A 534 1.07 6.24 -40.43
CA TRP A 534 1.73 6.59 -41.69
C TRP A 534 0.92 7.59 -42.52
N ALA A 535 1.59 8.28 -43.44
CA ALA A 535 0.97 9.13 -44.46
C ALA A 535 1.32 8.59 -45.84
N LEU A 536 0.37 8.61 -46.76
CA LEU A 536 0.56 8.14 -48.12
C LEU A 536 1.17 9.24 -48.99
N ASP A 537 2.03 8.86 -49.95
CA ASP A 537 2.44 9.80 -50.98
C ASP A 537 1.24 10.31 -51.78
N ARG A 538 1.25 11.60 -52.13
CA ARG A 538 0.13 12.27 -52.82
C ARG A 538 -0.15 11.65 -54.19
N ASP A 539 0.87 11.09 -54.83
CA ASP A 539 0.78 10.47 -56.15
C ASP A 539 0.17 9.06 -56.10
N GLU A 540 0.02 8.47 -54.91
CA GLU A 540 -0.43 7.08 -54.72
C GLU A 540 -1.85 6.99 -54.09
N LYS A 541 -2.60 8.09 -54.06
CA LYS A 541 -3.94 8.17 -53.45
C LYS A 541 -4.96 7.15 -53.95
N THR A 542 -4.77 6.56 -55.14
CA THR A 542 -5.60 5.46 -55.64
C THR A 542 -5.55 4.23 -54.73
N LEU A 543 -4.51 4.09 -53.89
CA LEU A 543 -4.44 3.04 -52.86
C LEU A 543 -5.45 3.28 -51.70
N LEU A 544 -6.16 4.40 -51.65
CA LEU A 544 -7.26 4.60 -50.70
C LEU A 544 -8.63 4.20 -51.29
N GLU A 545 -8.64 3.60 -52.49
CA GLU A 545 -9.83 3.14 -53.19
C GLU A 545 -9.98 1.61 -53.13
N ALA A 546 -11.00 1.08 -53.82
CA ALA A 546 -11.25 -0.35 -53.92
C ALA A 546 -10.22 -1.04 -54.82
N ILE A 547 -9.49 -2.01 -54.27
CA ILE A 547 -8.52 -2.82 -55.02
C ILE A 547 -9.08 -4.23 -55.27
N PRO A 548 -9.13 -4.69 -56.53
CA PRO A 548 -9.55 -6.05 -56.88
C PRO A 548 -8.72 -7.11 -56.14
N HIS A 549 -9.35 -8.23 -55.76
CA HIS A 549 -8.70 -9.26 -54.92
C HIS A 549 -7.36 -9.76 -55.48
N GLY A 550 -7.28 -9.98 -56.79
CA GLY A 550 -6.05 -10.46 -57.45
C GLY A 550 -4.89 -9.47 -57.48
N GLU A 551 -5.16 -8.18 -57.21
CA GLU A 551 -4.15 -7.10 -57.27
C GLU A 551 -3.69 -6.65 -55.87
N ARG A 552 -4.32 -7.16 -54.80
CA ARG A 552 -4.07 -6.71 -53.42
C ARG A 552 -2.63 -6.89 -52.96
N GLU A 553 -1.96 -7.96 -53.38
CA GLU A 553 -0.56 -8.21 -53.00
C GLU A 553 0.39 -7.17 -53.60
N ALA A 554 0.19 -6.86 -54.89
CA ALA A 554 0.94 -5.82 -55.59
C ALA A 554 0.63 -4.43 -55.00
N ALA A 555 -0.65 -4.16 -54.68
CA ALA A 555 -1.07 -2.93 -54.04
C ALA A 555 -0.48 -2.78 -52.63
N TYR A 556 -0.39 -3.86 -51.84
CA TYR A 556 0.25 -3.84 -50.53
C TYR A 556 1.75 -3.56 -50.64
N THR A 557 2.43 -4.17 -51.61
CA THR A 557 3.85 -3.88 -51.90
C THR A 557 4.06 -2.41 -52.31
N ARG A 558 3.14 -1.84 -53.10
CA ARG A 558 3.16 -0.41 -53.47
C ARG A 558 2.92 0.48 -52.25
N LEU A 559 1.94 0.16 -51.42
CA LEU A 559 1.62 0.87 -50.18
C LEU A 559 2.82 0.92 -49.23
N GLU A 560 3.48 -0.21 -49.00
CA GLU A 560 4.67 -0.30 -48.14
C GLU A 560 5.82 0.58 -48.64
N LYS A 561 5.97 0.75 -49.96
CA LYS A 561 7.00 1.59 -50.57
C LYS A 561 6.65 3.08 -50.59
N SER A 562 5.37 3.42 -50.70
CA SER A 562 4.91 4.80 -50.88
C SER A 562 4.52 5.49 -49.57
N ARG A 563 4.25 4.72 -48.51
CA ARG A 563 3.93 5.29 -47.20
C ARG A 563 5.18 5.90 -46.56
N LYS A 564 5.03 7.11 -46.04
CA LYS A 564 6.03 7.77 -45.19
C LYS A 564 5.80 7.37 -43.75
N THR A 565 6.88 6.91 -43.11
CA THR A 565 6.85 6.53 -41.69
C THR A 565 6.89 7.76 -40.79
N ILE A 566 6.54 7.60 -39.51
CA ILE A 566 6.57 8.73 -38.57
C ILE A 566 7.95 9.40 -38.48
N PRO A 567 9.08 8.68 -38.29
CA PRO A 567 10.40 9.32 -38.23
C PRO A 567 10.76 10.11 -39.49
N GLU A 568 10.33 9.67 -40.67
CA GLU A 568 10.53 10.40 -41.92
C GLU A 568 9.71 11.69 -41.97
N LEU A 569 8.46 11.65 -41.50
CA LEU A 569 7.54 12.78 -41.54
C LEU A 569 7.95 13.92 -40.60
N ILE A 570 8.41 13.58 -39.39
CA ILE A 570 8.72 14.56 -38.34
C ILE A 570 10.20 14.89 -38.26
N LYS A 571 10.99 14.45 -39.23
CA LYS A 571 12.44 14.65 -39.25
C LYS A 571 12.75 16.15 -39.17
N ASP A 572 13.60 16.52 -38.22
CA ASP A 572 14.04 17.90 -37.97
C ASP A 572 12.90 18.89 -37.63
N SER A 573 11.72 18.39 -37.26
CA SER A 573 10.56 19.22 -36.91
C SER A 573 10.61 19.74 -35.46
N LYS A 574 9.78 20.74 -35.15
CA LYS A 574 9.65 21.34 -33.81
C LYS A 574 8.57 20.65 -32.97
N ASP A 575 8.62 20.89 -31.66
CA ASP A 575 7.73 20.27 -30.67
C ASP A 575 6.25 20.71 -30.79
N ASP A 576 5.98 21.83 -31.47
CA ASP A 576 4.66 22.44 -31.67
C ASP A 576 4.09 22.23 -33.10
N GLU A 577 4.73 21.39 -33.91
CA GLU A 577 4.30 21.11 -35.28
C GLU A 577 3.41 19.86 -35.37
N LEU A 578 2.44 19.89 -36.29
CA LEU A 578 1.56 18.76 -36.62
C LEU A 578 1.72 18.36 -38.08
N PHE A 579 1.82 17.06 -38.33
CA PHE A 579 1.91 16.50 -39.68
C PHE A 579 0.70 15.62 -39.98
N PRO A 580 0.05 15.77 -41.15
CA PRO A 580 -1.15 15.01 -41.48
C PRO A 580 -0.84 13.53 -41.70
N LEU A 581 -1.76 12.66 -41.29
CA LEU A 581 -1.69 11.21 -41.47
C LEU A 581 -2.92 10.68 -42.21
N ASP A 582 -2.72 9.59 -42.95
CA ASP A 582 -3.81 8.80 -43.55
C ASP A 582 -4.20 7.60 -42.67
N SER A 583 -3.30 7.20 -41.76
CA SER A 583 -3.48 6.10 -40.81
C SER A 583 -2.78 6.43 -39.49
N VAL A 584 -3.38 6.05 -38.37
CA VAL A 584 -2.84 6.28 -37.02
C VAL A 584 -2.55 4.98 -36.30
N GLY A 585 -1.57 5.04 -35.41
CA GLY A 585 -1.30 4.03 -34.40
C GLY A 585 -2.15 4.23 -33.15
N ALA A 586 -2.11 3.26 -32.25
CA ALA A 586 -2.90 3.27 -31.02
C ALA A 586 -2.09 3.09 -29.73
N THR A 587 -0.75 3.02 -29.83
CA THR A 587 0.11 2.99 -28.64
C THR A 587 -0.11 4.20 -27.74
N ILE A 588 -0.25 5.37 -28.35
CA ILE A 588 -0.87 6.56 -27.76
C ILE A 588 -1.74 7.21 -28.84
N LEU A 589 -3.00 7.47 -28.53
CA LEU A 589 -3.93 8.04 -29.50
C LEU A 589 -4.95 8.93 -28.81
N TYR A 590 -4.89 10.20 -29.14
CA TYR A 590 -5.88 11.20 -28.76
C TYR A 590 -7.04 11.22 -29.76
N LEU A 591 -8.27 11.31 -29.25
CA LEU A 591 -9.46 11.64 -30.02
C LEU A 591 -10.28 12.72 -29.32
N ARG A 592 -10.89 13.60 -30.10
CA ARG A 592 -11.98 14.46 -29.63
C ARG A 592 -13.24 13.61 -29.42
N ALA A 593 -13.89 13.77 -28.28
CA ALA A 593 -15.01 12.91 -27.90
C ALA A 593 -16.25 13.07 -28.79
N ASP A 594 -16.45 14.26 -29.38
CA ASP A 594 -17.53 14.53 -30.33
C ASP A 594 -17.43 13.69 -31.62
N LEU A 595 -16.22 13.33 -32.07
CA LEU A 595 -16.03 12.44 -33.22
C LEU A 595 -16.57 11.04 -32.91
N VAL A 596 -16.28 10.50 -31.72
CA VAL A 596 -16.82 9.22 -31.27
C VAL A 596 -18.35 9.28 -31.18
N ARG A 597 -18.92 10.37 -30.64
CA ARG A 597 -20.37 10.59 -30.59
C ARG A 597 -21.00 10.72 -31.99
N GLN A 598 -20.25 11.19 -32.99
CA GLN A 598 -20.66 11.28 -34.39
C GLN A 598 -20.43 9.98 -35.19
N GLY A 599 -19.97 8.92 -34.53
CA GLY A 599 -19.78 7.61 -35.15
C GLY A 599 -18.35 7.30 -35.56
N ALA A 600 -17.33 7.95 -34.97
CA ALA A 600 -15.96 7.46 -35.05
C ALA A 600 -15.83 6.16 -34.24
N PHE A 601 -15.20 5.14 -34.83
CA PHE A 601 -14.98 3.83 -34.21
C PHE A 601 -13.72 3.17 -34.75
N PHE A 602 -13.19 2.20 -34.03
CA PHE A 602 -12.14 1.29 -34.50
C PHE A 602 -12.78 0.21 -35.37
N PRO A 603 -12.55 0.17 -36.69
CA PRO A 603 -13.23 -0.80 -37.54
C PRO A 603 -12.84 -2.24 -37.19
N THR A 604 -13.82 -3.12 -37.05
CA THR A 604 -13.62 -4.56 -36.78
C THR A 604 -13.36 -5.36 -38.04
N SER A 605 -13.45 -4.73 -39.21
CA SER A 605 -13.08 -5.27 -40.51
C SER A 605 -12.25 -4.23 -41.28
N ARG A 606 -11.62 -4.65 -42.37
CA ARG A 606 -10.93 -3.74 -43.29
C ARG A 606 -11.97 -2.89 -44.01
N ILE A 607 -11.85 -1.57 -43.98
CA ILE A 607 -12.85 -0.66 -44.54
C ILE A 607 -12.37 0.19 -45.73
N VAL A 608 -11.06 0.27 -45.96
CA VAL A 608 -10.52 1.02 -47.11
C VAL A 608 -10.86 0.27 -48.39
N GLY A 609 -11.58 0.94 -49.29
CA GLY A 609 -12.05 0.33 -50.53
C GLY A 609 -13.18 -0.68 -50.34
N ALA A 610 -13.88 -0.69 -49.21
CA ALA A 610 -15.03 -1.56 -48.99
C ALA A 610 -16.19 -1.22 -49.94
N THR A 611 -16.97 -2.24 -50.33
CA THR A 611 -18.19 -2.11 -51.14
C THR A 611 -19.36 -2.76 -50.39
N PHE A 612 -20.58 -2.63 -50.91
CA PHE A 612 -21.75 -3.31 -50.33
C PHE A 612 -21.59 -4.83 -50.22
N GLY A 613 -20.88 -5.46 -51.17
CA GLY A 613 -20.76 -6.93 -51.23
C GLY A 613 -19.47 -7.51 -50.65
N ALA A 614 -18.49 -6.67 -50.30
CA ALA A 614 -17.18 -7.15 -49.88
C ALA A 614 -16.48 -6.18 -48.92
N ALA A 615 -15.79 -6.75 -47.93
CA ALA A 615 -14.89 -6.01 -47.06
C ALA A 615 -13.76 -5.34 -47.86
N GLY A 616 -13.25 -4.25 -47.30
CA GLY A 616 -12.10 -3.54 -47.83
C GLY A 616 -10.82 -4.39 -47.76
N TRP A 617 -9.73 -3.80 -48.22
CA TRP A 617 -8.46 -4.52 -48.34
C TRP A 617 -7.42 -4.11 -47.29
N VAL A 618 -7.53 -2.90 -46.70
CA VAL A 618 -6.74 -2.40 -45.54
C VAL A 618 -7.62 -1.54 -44.61
N GLY A 619 -7.02 -0.97 -43.56
CA GLY A 619 -7.70 -0.08 -42.61
C GLY A 619 -8.57 -0.85 -41.62
N LEU A 620 -7.94 -1.73 -40.84
CA LEU A 620 -8.55 -2.41 -39.70
C LEU A 620 -8.13 -1.69 -38.41
N GLU A 621 -8.98 -1.68 -37.40
CA GLU A 621 -8.68 -1.14 -36.07
C GLU A 621 -8.23 0.33 -36.12
N SER A 622 -7.05 0.69 -35.62
CA SER A 622 -6.56 2.07 -35.59
C SER A 622 -6.29 2.63 -36.98
N GLU A 623 -5.83 1.79 -37.91
CA GLU A 623 -5.52 2.21 -39.29
C GLU A 623 -6.77 2.63 -40.08
N GLY A 624 -7.93 2.05 -39.74
CA GLY A 624 -9.19 2.40 -40.39
C GLY A 624 -9.84 3.67 -39.83
N LEU A 625 -9.36 4.18 -38.69
CA LEU A 625 -10.02 5.27 -37.97
C LEU A 625 -10.06 6.56 -38.80
N CYS A 626 -8.93 6.98 -39.37
CA CYS A 626 -8.84 8.20 -40.18
C CYS A 626 -9.74 8.13 -41.41
N TYR A 627 -9.80 6.96 -42.04
CA TYR A 627 -10.64 6.74 -43.20
C TYR A 627 -12.13 6.78 -42.86
N SER A 628 -12.54 6.25 -41.70
CA SER A 628 -13.96 6.20 -41.30
C SER A 628 -14.53 7.58 -40.98
N VAL A 629 -13.71 8.52 -40.53
CA VAL A 629 -14.14 9.87 -40.13
C VAL A 629 -13.72 10.98 -41.08
N LYS A 630 -13.10 10.67 -42.23
CA LYS A 630 -12.52 11.69 -43.14
C LYS A 630 -13.51 12.76 -43.62
N ALA A 631 -14.81 12.46 -43.62
CA ALA A 631 -15.87 13.39 -44.01
C ALA A 631 -16.39 14.26 -42.84
N LEU A 632 -16.04 13.92 -41.60
CA LEU A 632 -16.43 14.68 -40.41
C LEU A 632 -15.52 15.89 -40.23
N LYS A 633 -16.11 17.02 -39.83
CA LYS A 633 -15.33 18.20 -39.41
C LYS A 633 -14.50 17.83 -38.18
N GLY A 634 -13.20 18.14 -38.20
CA GLY A 634 -12.28 17.69 -37.15
C GLY A 634 -11.75 16.27 -37.31
N GLY A 635 -12.22 15.49 -38.28
CA GLY A 635 -11.83 14.09 -38.48
C GLY A 635 -10.47 13.87 -39.14
N LYS A 636 -9.64 14.91 -39.28
CA LYS A 636 -8.27 14.76 -39.81
C LYS A 636 -7.36 14.17 -38.74
N CYS A 637 -6.48 13.28 -39.18
CA CYS A 637 -5.48 12.63 -38.35
C CYS A 637 -4.13 13.32 -38.44
N TRP A 638 -3.42 13.36 -37.33
CA TRP A 638 -2.15 14.06 -37.20
C TRP A 638 -1.16 13.27 -36.35
N VAL A 639 0.13 13.52 -36.57
CA VAL A 639 1.21 13.14 -35.66
C VAL A 639 1.87 14.39 -35.08
N LEU A 640 2.23 14.33 -33.80
CA LEU A 640 3.05 15.35 -33.15
C LEU A 640 4.50 15.32 -33.69
N GLY A 641 5.03 16.50 -33.98
CA GLY A 641 6.43 16.70 -34.35
C GLY A 641 7.41 16.73 -33.18
N GLY A 642 8.69 16.80 -33.50
CA GLY A 642 9.78 17.12 -32.57
C GLY A 642 10.02 16.04 -31.53
N ARG A 643 10.18 16.45 -30.28
CA ARG A 643 10.53 15.59 -29.13
C ARG A 643 9.31 14.97 -28.44
N ASN A 644 8.15 14.96 -29.10
CA ASN A 644 6.96 14.26 -28.62
C ASN A 644 7.03 12.78 -29.01
N TRP A 645 7.22 11.90 -28.03
CA TRP A 645 7.31 10.46 -28.26
C TRP A 645 6.84 9.65 -27.04
N VAL A 646 6.55 8.39 -27.29
CA VAL A 646 6.30 7.38 -26.25
C VAL A 646 7.22 6.19 -26.45
N ARG A 647 7.61 5.50 -25.38
CA ARG A 647 8.40 4.28 -25.47
C ARG A 647 7.57 3.08 -25.06
N HIS A 648 7.52 2.10 -25.96
CA HIS A 648 7.01 0.79 -25.68
C HIS A 648 8.05 -0.03 -24.92
N SER A 649 7.62 -0.90 -24.01
CA SER A 649 8.48 -1.86 -23.32
C SER A 649 9.38 -2.64 -24.29
N ASP A 650 10.63 -2.83 -23.92
CA ASP A 650 11.59 -3.67 -24.63
C ASP A 650 11.41 -5.12 -24.14
N TRP A 651 10.63 -5.92 -24.88
CA TRP A 651 10.38 -7.33 -24.53
C TRP A 651 11.69 -8.12 -24.43
N ALA A 652 11.77 -9.04 -23.46
CA ALA A 652 12.73 -10.15 -23.47
C ALA A 652 12.26 -11.27 -24.42
#